data_AF-A0A9W6G6L3-F1
#
_entry.id   AF-A0A9W6G6L3-F1
#
_cell.length_a   1.000
_cell.length_b   1.000
_cell.length_c   1.000
_cell.angle_alpha   90.00
_cell.angle_beta   90.00
_cell.angle_gamma   90.00
#
_symmetry.space_group_name_H-M   'P 1'
#
loop_
_entity.id
_entity.type
_entity.pdbx_description
1 polymer ?
#
loop_
_entity_poly.entity_id
_entity_poly.type
_entity_poly.pdbx_seq_one_letter_code
_entity_poly.pdbx_strand_id
1 'polypeptide(L)'
;MPSPRPLPLRRRDLLVGGVAGLAVAAAVAESAWSVREAATASAFPEPERSGPVHMQIVAHPDDCLYFINPRVARVLDDGAGLCTVVLTAGEADGRNSWEAAAPADFAGYAAARDNGLRRAYALLALGDADAPWDRHLASLDSGQDVELCVLRDKPQVHVVFCSLWTNLGRITGEFTRLLALWEGRLDDSLVLPPTDSPLTAESTVDRATVQATLLELLDRYRPAVVNTLDPDPDPISGDRLGAEQPGYSDHIDHTAAALFAWEAVRAWGGARSTEAWRGYYNRRWPGNLGTADLEPKGRALDAYSWNDGADCGLPSGCGDRLIAGPGAGSTYGHATHPRYTAAVAAAETDGRIRPITVRDNTLQVLGDDGWENLGGPDTMLPSLDRAGTKLYAISAEHTHDPATHVRDVHCYDLVSGQWQLLGNPAGTGPGARIVGQVAAADDGRTALACVRDPEGGLAVRVRREGGEWTAWTRLDGPAVHDAPAALAADGAFTIIAATPDNVAAWEGDGTAWTARMLDLPGPDDLPFLPATAVTAVQVPDGRTVLASRVAGCSDVALHFGRRETWTGVRVPLEGGVLPPSLVIGPEGALAVACDDGTGAPAVLMLELPDLEAGPGRFGLLSRPWTRGDITVVKRPAAAFGSDGALRLWAVASDGELWTAGVEPGGEPPAGWTQA
;
A
#
# COMPACT_ATOMS: atom_id res chain seq x y z
N MET A 1 -15.01 2.14 104.41
CA MET A 1 -13.55 1.89 104.40
C MET A 1 -13.08 1.78 102.95
N PRO A 2 -11.87 2.26 102.62
CA PRO A 2 -11.57 2.87 101.33
C PRO A 2 -10.98 1.92 100.29
N SER A 3 -11.18 2.26 99.02
CA SER A 3 -10.55 1.69 97.83
C SER A 3 -9.03 1.91 97.80
N PRO A 4 -8.23 0.96 97.29
CA PRO A 4 -6.80 1.16 97.07
C PRO A 4 -6.53 1.97 95.78
N ARG A 5 -5.50 2.83 95.86
CA ARG A 5 -4.97 3.70 94.80
C ARG A 5 -4.37 2.90 93.62
N PRO A 6 -4.44 3.41 92.37
CA PRO A 6 -3.61 2.91 91.28
C PRO A 6 -2.18 3.45 91.36
N LEU A 7 -1.22 2.61 91.00
CA LEU A 7 0.20 2.92 90.85
C LEU A 7 0.46 3.78 89.58
N PRO A 8 1.50 4.64 89.57
CA PRO A 8 1.84 5.45 88.40
C PRO A 8 2.58 4.62 87.35
N LEU A 9 2.08 4.64 86.11
CA LEU A 9 2.75 4.09 84.94
C LEU A 9 3.97 4.94 84.57
N ARG A 10 5.12 4.28 84.35
CA ARG A 10 6.39 4.89 83.95
C ARG A 10 6.38 5.22 82.45
N ARG A 11 6.96 6.37 82.10
CA ARG A 11 7.12 7.02 80.78
C ARG A 11 7.91 6.22 79.70
N ARG A 12 7.92 4.88 79.67
CA ARG A 12 8.77 4.11 78.72
C ARG A 12 8.08 3.27 77.64
N ASP A 13 6.74 3.24 77.59
CA ASP A 13 6.02 2.42 76.59
C ASP A 13 5.52 3.19 75.36
N LEU A 14 5.90 4.46 75.17
CA LEU A 14 5.42 5.31 74.07
C LEU A 14 6.32 5.37 72.83
N LEU A 15 7.36 4.53 72.73
CA LEU A 15 8.33 4.58 71.61
C LEU A 15 8.32 3.36 70.68
N VAL A 16 7.54 2.31 70.96
CA VAL A 16 7.46 1.12 70.08
C VAL A 16 6.16 1.08 69.24
N GLY A 17 5.14 1.88 69.59
CA GLY A 17 3.89 1.98 68.81
C GLY A 17 3.96 2.91 67.59
N GLY A 18 4.98 3.77 67.47
CA GLY A 18 5.08 4.75 66.39
C GLY A 18 5.63 4.22 65.07
N VAL A 19 6.51 3.21 65.11
CA VAL A 19 7.20 2.71 63.91
C VAL A 19 6.34 1.71 63.11
N ALA A 20 5.54 0.88 63.80
CA ALA A 20 4.64 -0.07 63.13
C ALA A 20 3.44 0.62 62.46
N GLY A 21 2.92 1.71 63.03
CA GLY A 21 1.83 2.50 62.43
C GLY A 21 2.27 3.28 61.19
N LEU A 22 3.52 3.75 61.15
CA LEU A 22 4.10 4.43 59.99
C LEU A 22 4.36 3.47 58.82
N ALA A 23 4.78 2.23 59.08
CA ALA A 23 5.00 1.23 58.02
C ALA A 23 3.70 0.76 57.36
N VAL A 24 2.62 0.60 58.13
CA VAL A 24 1.29 0.23 57.59
C VAL A 24 0.65 1.42 56.86
N ALA A 25 0.81 2.64 57.37
CA ALA A 25 0.33 3.83 56.67
C ALA A 25 1.11 4.10 55.36
N ALA A 26 2.42 3.83 55.33
CA ALA A 26 3.24 3.92 54.12
C ALA A 26 2.87 2.85 53.09
N ALA A 27 2.66 1.58 53.51
CA ALA A 27 2.24 0.52 52.59
C ALA A 27 0.83 0.75 52.02
N VAL A 28 -0.10 1.29 52.82
CA VAL A 28 -1.45 1.65 52.35
C VAL A 28 -1.43 2.92 51.50
N ALA A 29 -0.54 3.88 51.80
CA ALA A 29 -0.35 5.08 50.98
C ALA A 29 0.34 4.76 49.65
N GLU A 30 1.33 3.87 49.61
CA GLU A 30 1.93 3.36 48.38
C GLU A 30 0.93 2.55 47.58
N SER A 31 0.15 1.66 48.21
CA SER A 31 -0.91 0.92 47.51
C SER A 31 -2.00 1.86 46.96
N ALA A 32 -2.38 2.89 47.71
CA ALA A 32 -3.34 3.90 47.26
C ALA A 32 -2.75 4.84 46.20
N TRP A 33 -1.45 5.11 46.24
CA TRP A 33 -0.72 5.87 45.22
C TRP A 33 -0.60 5.04 43.94
N SER A 34 -0.20 3.78 44.01
CA SER A 34 -0.14 2.86 42.87
C SER A 34 -1.52 2.59 42.26
N VAL A 35 -2.59 2.48 43.06
CA VAL A 35 -3.97 2.40 42.55
C VAL A 35 -4.42 3.72 41.94
N ARG A 36 -3.98 4.86 42.47
CA ARG A 36 -4.27 6.19 41.90
C ARG A 36 -3.44 6.47 40.66
N GLU A 37 -2.23 5.93 40.57
CA GLU A 37 -1.29 6.00 39.45
C GLU A 37 -1.77 5.10 38.30
N ALA A 38 -2.25 3.90 38.63
CA ALA A 38 -3.02 3.05 37.71
C ALA A 38 -4.35 3.68 37.27
N ALA A 39 -4.99 4.50 38.12
CA ALA A 39 -6.15 5.30 37.75
C ALA A 39 -5.79 6.62 37.02
N THR A 40 -4.51 6.97 36.93
CA THR A 40 -3.99 8.08 36.12
C THR A 40 -3.14 7.60 34.94
N ALA A 41 -3.06 6.30 34.67
CA ALA A 41 -2.71 5.81 33.35
C ALA A 41 -3.69 6.52 32.41
N SER A 42 -3.16 7.45 31.60
CA SER A 42 -3.97 8.23 30.68
C SER A 42 -4.78 7.22 29.89
N ALA A 43 -6.10 7.26 30.03
CA ALA A 43 -6.96 6.43 29.21
C ALA A 43 -6.50 6.63 27.76
N PHE A 44 -6.29 5.53 27.03
CA PHE A 44 -6.03 5.59 25.60
C PHE A 44 -7.16 6.46 25.01
N PRO A 45 -6.89 7.67 24.50
CA PRO A 45 -7.93 8.54 23.99
C PRO A 45 -8.67 7.82 22.86
N GLU A 46 -10.00 7.80 22.90
CA GLU A 46 -10.78 7.27 21.80
C GLU A 46 -10.50 8.09 20.54
N PRO A 47 -10.19 7.46 19.39
CA PRO A 47 -9.94 8.21 18.17
C PRO A 47 -11.19 9.00 17.79
N GLU A 48 -11.02 10.28 17.47
CA GLU A 48 -12.13 11.10 17.02
C GLU A 48 -12.56 10.66 15.62
N ARG A 49 -13.83 10.25 15.49
CA ARG A 49 -14.39 9.72 14.23
C ARG A 49 -15.37 10.72 13.60
N SER A 50 -14.81 11.76 12.97
CA SER A 50 -15.60 12.71 12.17
C SER A 50 -15.78 12.27 10.71
N GLY A 51 -15.09 11.21 10.28
CA GLY A 51 -15.08 10.69 8.91
C GLY A 51 -14.40 9.31 8.82
N PRO A 52 -14.09 8.81 7.62
CA PRO A 52 -13.36 7.56 7.45
C PRO A 52 -11.97 7.65 8.10
N VAL A 53 -11.50 6.53 8.64
CA VAL A 53 -10.15 6.41 9.21
C VAL A 53 -9.29 5.56 8.28
N HIS A 54 -8.11 6.06 7.95
CA HIS A 54 -7.04 5.28 7.33
C HIS A 54 -6.07 4.80 8.40
N MET A 55 -5.65 3.54 8.29
CA MET A 55 -4.57 3.01 9.09
C MET A 55 -3.36 2.71 8.21
N GLN A 56 -2.16 2.99 8.71
CA GLN A 56 -0.89 2.60 8.10
C GLN A 56 -0.14 1.71 9.08
N ILE A 57 0.26 0.52 8.65
CA ILE A 57 1.07 -0.40 9.46
C ILE A 57 2.42 -0.57 8.75
N VAL A 58 3.46 0.00 9.33
CA VAL A 58 4.78 0.13 8.73
C VAL A 58 5.89 -0.34 9.67
N ALA A 59 7.08 -0.61 9.12
CA ALA A 59 8.21 -1.06 9.91
C ALA A 59 8.90 0.10 10.60
N HIS A 60 9.15 1.20 9.87
CA HIS A 60 9.95 2.34 10.29
C HIS A 60 9.19 3.67 10.22
N PRO A 61 9.62 4.71 10.99
CA PRO A 61 8.94 6.00 11.01
C PRO A 61 8.83 6.72 9.66
N ASP A 62 9.69 6.44 8.67
CA ASP A 62 9.70 7.11 7.36
C ASP A 62 8.92 6.40 6.26
N ASP A 63 8.62 5.12 6.42
CA ASP A 63 8.05 4.25 5.37
C ASP A 63 6.81 4.88 4.71
N CYS A 64 5.94 5.47 5.52
CA CYS A 64 4.74 6.15 5.03
C CYS A 64 5.03 7.38 4.17
N LEU A 65 6.07 8.14 4.50
CA LEU A 65 6.50 9.32 3.76
C LEU A 65 7.18 8.93 2.44
N TYR A 66 7.93 7.83 2.47
CA TYR A 66 8.73 7.34 1.34
C TYR A 66 7.87 6.62 0.30
N PHE A 67 6.99 5.73 0.75
CA PHE A 67 6.41 4.70 -0.11
C PHE A 67 4.89 4.76 -0.22
N ILE A 68 4.21 5.48 0.68
CA ILE A 68 2.75 5.63 0.67
C ILE A 68 2.36 7.04 0.19
N ASN A 69 3.05 8.08 0.64
CA ASN A 69 2.82 9.46 0.20
C ASN A 69 3.06 9.58 -1.34
N PRO A 70 2.23 10.31 -2.14
CA PRO A 70 1.27 11.36 -1.77
C PRO A 70 -0.10 10.88 -1.25
N ARG A 71 -0.36 9.56 -1.15
CA ARG A 71 -1.66 9.06 -0.64
C ARG A 71 -1.99 9.65 0.72
N VAL A 72 -1.01 9.73 1.62
CA VAL A 72 -1.16 10.24 2.99
C VAL A 72 -1.61 11.70 2.97
N ALA A 73 -0.94 12.54 2.18
CA ALA A 73 -1.32 13.94 2.03
C ALA A 73 -2.77 14.10 1.55
N ARG A 74 -3.15 13.35 0.50
CA ARG A 74 -4.49 13.47 -0.11
C ARG A 74 -5.63 13.11 0.84
N VAL A 75 -5.48 12.03 1.61
CA VAL A 75 -6.54 11.63 2.57
C VAL A 75 -6.64 12.58 3.77
N LEU A 76 -5.53 13.21 4.16
CA LEU A 76 -5.55 14.27 5.18
C LEU A 76 -6.20 15.55 4.64
N ASP A 77 -5.93 15.93 3.39
CA ASP A 77 -6.57 17.06 2.71
C ASP A 77 -8.10 16.87 2.58
N ASP A 78 -8.55 15.62 2.36
CA ASP A 78 -9.98 15.25 2.38
C ASP A 78 -10.60 15.24 3.79
N GLY A 79 -9.79 15.45 4.83
CA GLY A 79 -10.24 15.46 6.22
C GLY A 79 -10.46 14.08 6.83
N ALA A 80 -9.93 13.00 6.24
CA ALA A 80 -9.97 11.67 6.83
C ALA A 80 -9.14 11.59 8.12
N GLY A 81 -9.55 10.72 9.04
CA GLY A 81 -8.72 10.37 10.19
C GLY A 81 -7.56 9.50 9.77
N LEU A 82 -6.45 9.59 10.49
CA LEU A 82 -5.23 8.82 10.20
C LEU A 82 -4.64 8.23 11.48
N CYS A 83 -4.35 6.93 11.45
CA CYS A 83 -3.54 6.26 12.46
C CYS A 83 -2.35 5.55 11.81
N THR A 84 -1.13 5.91 12.21
CA THR A 84 0.08 5.21 11.74
C THR A 84 0.68 4.41 12.88
N VAL A 85 0.76 3.10 12.69
CA VAL A 85 1.39 2.14 13.61
C VAL A 85 2.78 1.82 13.07
N VAL A 86 3.80 2.17 13.84
CA VAL A 86 5.21 1.90 13.53
C VAL A 86 5.69 0.76 14.42
N LEU A 87 6.05 -0.37 13.82
CA LEU A 87 6.37 -1.58 14.58
C LEU A 87 7.73 -1.51 15.27
N THR A 88 8.74 -0.91 14.64
CA THR A 88 10.12 -0.90 15.16
C THR A 88 10.57 0.50 15.55
N ALA A 89 11.60 0.59 16.40
CA ALA A 89 12.20 1.85 16.84
C ALA A 89 13.05 2.54 15.75
N GLY A 90 13.37 1.85 14.65
CA GLY A 90 14.12 2.44 13.54
C GLY A 90 15.53 2.92 13.90
N GLU A 91 16.16 2.36 14.93
CA GLU A 91 17.42 2.86 15.50
C GLU A 91 18.67 2.56 14.65
N ALA A 92 18.54 1.74 13.61
CA ALA A 92 19.58 1.34 12.66
C ALA A 92 20.94 0.93 13.30
N ASP A 93 21.96 1.79 13.26
CA ASP A 93 23.28 1.57 13.88
C ASP A 93 23.54 2.48 15.10
N GLY A 94 22.50 3.20 15.53
CA GLY A 94 22.49 4.15 16.64
C GLY A 94 23.10 5.50 16.32
N ARG A 95 23.43 5.83 15.06
CA ARG A 95 24.10 7.09 14.72
C ARG A 95 23.20 7.97 13.87
N ASN A 96 22.68 9.04 14.47
CA ASN A 96 22.03 10.12 13.72
C ASN A 96 23.07 11.09 13.10
N SER A 97 24.06 10.54 12.39
CA SER A 97 25.17 11.30 11.77
C SER A 97 25.92 10.44 10.75
N TRP A 98 26.41 11.07 9.68
CA TRP A 98 27.33 10.46 8.72
C TRP A 98 28.76 10.28 9.24
N GLU A 99 29.07 10.84 10.41
CA GLU A 99 30.36 10.66 11.06
C GLU A 99 30.49 9.24 11.63
N ALA A 100 31.20 8.37 10.92
CA ALA A 100 31.39 6.96 11.34
C ALA A 100 32.01 6.80 12.74
N ALA A 101 32.71 7.82 13.24
CA ALA A 101 33.31 7.83 14.57
C ALA A 101 32.34 8.30 15.68
N ALA A 102 31.15 8.77 15.34
CA ALA A 102 30.15 9.17 16.32
C ALA A 102 29.80 7.99 17.24
N PRO A 103 29.62 8.22 18.56
CA PRO A 103 29.12 7.19 19.45
C PRO A 103 27.71 6.77 19.04
N ALA A 104 27.39 5.50 19.20
CA ALA A 104 26.02 5.02 19.01
C ALA A 104 25.15 5.46 20.20
N ASP A 105 24.01 6.06 19.88
CA ASP A 105 22.91 6.41 20.78
C ASP A 105 21.61 5.90 20.14
N PHE A 106 21.28 4.65 20.38
CA PHE A 106 20.12 3.99 19.78
C PHE A 106 18.79 4.65 20.19
N ALA A 107 18.62 4.92 21.49
CA ALA A 107 17.42 5.57 22.01
C ALA A 107 17.29 7.01 21.51
N GLY A 108 18.39 7.76 21.44
CA GLY A 108 18.40 9.11 20.90
C GLY A 108 18.14 9.14 19.40
N TYR A 109 18.67 8.19 18.63
CA TYR A 109 18.38 8.14 17.20
C TYR A 109 16.91 7.76 16.94
N ALA A 110 16.37 6.76 17.63
CA ALA A 110 14.94 6.43 17.57
C ALA A 110 14.07 7.66 17.86
N ALA A 111 14.35 8.38 18.97
CA ALA A 111 13.61 9.59 19.33
C ALA A 111 13.68 10.67 18.25
N ALA A 112 14.83 10.86 17.60
CA ALA A 112 14.97 11.83 16.52
C ALA A 112 14.08 11.50 15.32
N ARG A 113 13.98 10.21 14.95
CA ARG A 113 13.10 9.76 13.86
C ARG A 113 11.62 9.91 14.22
N ASP A 114 11.24 9.57 15.45
CA ASP A 114 9.87 9.75 15.95
C ASP A 114 9.47 11.23 15.97
N ASN A 115 10.39 12.13 16.34
CA ASN A 115 10.21 13.58 16.24
C ASN A 115 9.99 14.00 14.78
N GLY A 116 10.83 13.53 13.86
CA GLY A 116 10.71 13.84 12.44
C GLY A 116 9.35 13.44 11.86
N LEU A 117 8.85 12.23 12.18
CA LEU A 117 7.57 11.75 11.66
C LEU A 117 6.41 12.63 12.16
N ARG A 118 6.39 12.94 13.46
CA ARG A 118 5.38 13.83 14.05
C ARG A 118 5.37 15.21 13.41
N ARG A 119 6.56 15.78 13.13
CA ARG A 119 6.68 17.06 12.43
C ARG A 119 6.18 16.99 10.98
N ALA A 120 6.53 15.93 10.25
CA ALA A 120 6.06 15.73 8.89
C ALA A 120 4.52 15.60 8.81
N TYR A 121 3.90 14.87 9.76
CA TYR A 121 2.45 14.73 9.81
C TYR A 121 1.74 16.01 10.24
N ALA A 122 2.31 16.76 11.20
CA ALA A 122 1.81 18.07 11.56
C ALA A 122 1.84 19.03 10.35
N LEU A 123 2.92 19.01 9.57
CA LEU A 123 3.03 19.79 8.34
C LEU A 123 1.99 19.38 7.30
N LEU A 124 1.80 18.08 7.06
CA LEU A 124 0.81 17.59 6.09
C LEU A 124 -0.63 17.92 6.52
N ALA A 125 -0.96 17.78 7.81
CA ALA A 125 -2.33 17.95 8.30
C ALA A 125 -2.72 19.41 8.57
N LEU A 126 -1.75 20.27 8.95
CA LEU A 126 -2.02 21.63 9.44
C LEU A 126 -1.22 22.71 8.71
N GLY A 127 -0.26 22.34 7.86
CA GLY A 127 0.68 23.29 7.26
C GLY A 127 1.72 23.83 8.24
N ASP A 128 1.80 23.27 9.46
CA ASP A 128 2.71 23.69 10.53
C ASP A 128 3.45 22.47 11.09
N ALA A 129 4.76 22.38 10.82
CA ALA A 129 5.59 21.26 11.27
C ALA A 129 5.83 21.26 12.79
N ASP A 130 5.64 22.39 13.46
CA ASP A 130 5.90 22.55 14.90
C ASP A 130 4.62 22.46 15.74
N ALA A 131 3.48 22.13 15.10
CA ALA A 131 2.22 21.95 15.80
C ALA A 131 2.36 20.86 16.89
N PRO A 132 1.79 21.09 18.08
CA PRO A 132 2.11 20.28 19.24
C PRO A 132 1.38 18.93 19.26
N TRP A 133 2.05 17.94 19.84
CA TRP A 133 1.51 16.59 20.04
C TRP A 133 1.35 16.28 21.53
N ASP A 134 0.25 15.63 21.88
CA ASP A 134 0.07 15.01 23.18
C ASP A 134 0.57 13.56 23.12
N ARG A 135 1.42 13.17 24.09
CA ARG A 135 2.13 11.90 24.10
C ARG A 135 1.75 11.10 25.34
N HIS A 136 1.40 9.85 25.15
CA HIS A 136 0.84 8.99 26.20
C HIS A 136 1.55 7.63 26.19
N LEU A 137 1.80 7.10 27.39
CA LEU A 137 1.99 5.66 27.56
C LEU A 137 0.62 4.99 27.45
N ALA A 138 0.49 4.04 26.53
CA ALA A 138 -0.73 3.27 26.33
C ALA A 138 -0.44 1.79 26.57
N SER A 139 -1.04 1.23 27.63
CA SER A 139 -1.02 -0.21 27.91
C SER A 139 -2.18 -0.87 27.21
N LEU A 140 -1.89 -1.75 26.26
CA LEU A 140 -2.87 -2.50 25.47
C LEU A 140 -3.32 -3.77 26.21
N ASP A 141 -4.52 -4.23 25.93
CA ASP A 141 -5.05 -5.50 26.44
C ASP A 141 -4.25 -6.71 25.91
N SER A 142 -3.58 -6.56 24.78
CA SER A 142 -2.56 -7.49 24.26
C SER A 142 -1.40 -7.74 25.23
N GLY A 143 -1.20 -6.86 26.21
CA GLY A 143 -0.08 -6.88 27.16
C GLY A 143 1.13 -6.06 26.72
N GLN A 144 1.06 -5.40 25.55
CA GLN A 144 2.11 -4.51 25.06
C GLN A 144 1.88 -3.06 25.50
N ASP A 145 2.93 -2.42 26.00
CA ASP A 145 2.97 -0.97 26.16
C ASP A 145 3.45 -0.32 24.86
N VAL A 146 2.76 0.75 24.44
CA VAL A 146 3.11 1.55 23.24
C VAL A 146 3.13 3.04 23.55
N GLU A 147 3.88 3.83 22.80
CA GLU A 147 3.77 5.29 22.83
C GLU A 147 2.69 5.72 21.82
N LEU A 148 1.64 6.37 22.33
CA LEU A 148 0.62 7.01 21.50
C LEU A 148 0.86 8.52 21.42
N CYS A 149 0.91 9.04 20.21
CA CYS A 149 0.99 10.46 19.92
C CYS A 149 -0.29 10.93 19.23
N VAL A 150 -0.94 11.97 19.76
CA VAL A 150 -2.14 12.60 19.20
C VAL A 150 -1.83 14.04 18.81
N LEU A 151 -2.13 14.42 17.56
CA LEU A 151 -1.92 15.80 17.10
C LEU A 151 -2.98 16.71 17.72
N ARG A 152 -2.56 17.67 18.56
CA ARG A 152 -3.49 18.40 19.44
C ARG A 152 -4.56 19.19 18.68
N ASP A 153 -4.15 19.88 17.63
CA ASP A 153 -5.03 20.74 16.83
C ASP A 153 -5.68 20.01 15.64
N LYS A 154 -5.43 18.69 15.53
CA LYS A 154 -6.10 17.77 14.61
C LYS A 154 -6.17 16.37 15.24
N PRO A 155 -7.00 16.19 16.29
CA PRO A 155 -7.02 14.96 17.09
C PRO A 155 -7.51 13.72 16.34
N GLN A 156 -7.84 13.83 15.05
CA GLN A 156 -8.08 12.69 14.17
C GLN A 156 -6.77 12.06 13.64
N VAL A 157 -5.60 12.66 13.88
CA VAL A 157 -4.28 12.19 13.41
C VAL A 157 -3.44 11.66 14.57
N HIS A 158 -3.20 10.35 14.54
CA HIS A 158 -2.50 9.60 15.58
C HIS A 158 -1.26 8.88 15.02
N VAL A 159 -0.23 8.73 15.85
CA VAL A 159 0.92 7.85 15.60
C VAL A 159 1.11 6.95 16.81
N VAL A 160 1.28 5.64 16.58
CA VAL A 160 1.54 4.62 17.60
C VAL A 160 2.92 4.03 17.36
N PHE A 161 3.83 4.19 18.33
CA PHE A 161 5.16 3.59 18.28
C PHE A 161 5.21 2.36 19.19
N CYS A 162 5.39 1.19 18.57
CA CYS A 162 5.58 -0.09 19.28
C CYS A 162 7.04 -0.29 19.71
N SER A 163 7.96 0.43 19.06
CA SER A 163 9.38 0.55 19.42
C SER A 163 10.12 -0.78 19.59
N LEU A 164 9.77 -1.82 18.82
CA LEU A 164 10.55 -3.06 18.79
C LEU A 164 11.95 -2.79 18.25
N TRP A 165 12.97 -3.47 18.78
CA TRP A 165 14.32 -3.37 18.25
C TRP A 165 14.38 -3.79 16.78
N THR A 166 14.96 -2.94 15.93
CA THR A 166 15.15 -3.23 14.51
C THR A 166 16.32 -4.18 14.30
N ASN A 167 17.40 -4.02 15.08
CA ASN A 167 18.63 -4.78 14.88
C ASN A 167 19.41 -5.02 16.18
N LEU A 168 18.80 -5.75 17.10
CA LEU A 168 19.41 -6.15 18.38
C LEU A 168 20.75 -6.89 18.20
N GLY A 169 20.89 -7.60 17.07
CA GLY A 169 22.10 -8.36 16.71
C GLY A 169 23.39 -7.55 16.62
N ARG A 170 23.31 -6.21 16.49
CA ARG A 170 24.51 -5.36 16.57
C ARG A 170 25.11 -5.28 17.97
N ILE A 171 24.32 -5.56 19.00
CA ILE A 171 24.75 -5.58 20.40
C ILE A 171 25.01 -7.03 20.83
N THR A 172 24.14 -7.96 20.44
CA THR A 172 24.18 -9.36 20.90
C THR A 172 25.06 -10.27 20.05
N GLY A 173 25.39 -9.88 18.81
CA GLY A 173 26.12 -10.70 17.84
C GLY A 173 25.25 -11.67 17.04
N GLU A 174 23.96 -11.80 17.36
CA GLU A 174 23.00 -12.64 16.66
C GLU A 174 21.94 -11.77 15.94
N PHE A 175 21.95 -11.77 14.61
CA PHE A 175 21.11 -10.90 13.80
C PHE A 175 19.63 -11.28 13.91
N THR A 176 18.93 -10.65 14.85
CA THR A 176 17.51 -10.83 15.15
C THR A 176 16.73 -9.59 14.72
N ARG A 177 15.65 -9.82 13.98
CA ARG A 177 14.86 -8.82 13.23
C ARG A 177 13.38 -9.19 13.25
N LEU A 178 12.52 -8.28 12.77
CA LEU A 178 11.08 -8.50 12.75
C LEU A 178 10.68 -9.74 11.95
N LEU A 179 11.38 -10.05 10.84
CA LEU A 179 11.11 -11.27 10.07
C LEU A 179 11.45 -12.55 10.86
N ALA A 180 12.49 -12.53 11.69
CA ALA A 180 12.81 -13.68 12.53
C ALA A 180 11.71 -13.94 13.57
N LEU A 181 11.08 -12.89 14.10
CA LEU A 181 9.92 -13.00 14.98
C LEU A 181 8.71 -13.59 14.25
N TRP A 182 8.42 -13.11 13.03
CA TRP A 182 7.36 -13.65 12.17
C TRP A 182 7.53 -15.16 11.91
N GLU A 183 8.73 -15.57 11.47
CA GLU A 183 9.05 -16.95 11.11
C GLU A 183 9.20 -17.88 12.33
N GLY A 184 9.15 -17.34 13.56
CA GLY A 184 9.38 -18.09 14.79
C GLY A 184 10.82 -18.54 15.00
N ARG A 185 11.78 -17.87 14.34
CA ARG A 185 13.23 -18.03 14.59
C ARG A 185 13.72 -17.18 15.77
N LEU A 186 12.89 -16.23 16.22
CA LEU A 186 13.05 -15.44 17.41
C LEU A 186 11.79 -15.62 18.26
N ASP A 187 11.95 -15.98 19.54
CA ASP A 187 10.82 -16.18 20.44
C ASP A 187 10.15 -14.84 20.80
N ASP A 188 10.97 -13.85 21.18
CA ASP A 188 10.52 -12.51 21.54
C ASP A 188 11.53 -11.43 21.11
N SER A 189 11.02 -10.23 20.83
CA SER A 189 11.81 -9.04 20.51
C SER A 189 11.79 -8.07 21.68
N LEU A 190 12.93 -7.45 21.97
CA LEU A 190 13.00 -6.38 22.96
C LEU A 190 12.30 -5.11 22.44
N VAL A 191 11.76 -4.33 23.36
CA VAL A 191 11.35 -2.94 23.14
C VAL A 191 12.55 -2.03 23.44
N LEU A 192 12.82 -1.07 22.55
CA LEU A 192 13.78 0.01 22.76
C LEU A 192 13.01 1.30 23.09
N PRO A 193 12.94 1.72 24.36
CA PRO A 193 12.35 3.00 24.69
C PRO A 193 13.14 4.17 24.07
N PRO A 194 12.54 5.01 23.21
CA PRO A 194 13.21 6.19 22.70
C PRO A 194 13.53 7.20 23.83
N THR A 195 14.57 8.01 23.65
CA THR A 195 14.87 9.10 24.59
C THR A 195 13.67 10.03 24.76
N ASP A 196 13.37 10.40 26.01
CA ASP A 196 12.21 11.21 26.39
C ASP A 196 10.84 10.59 26.02
N SER A 197 10.78 9.28 25.77
CA SER A 197 9.51 8.54 25.59
C SER A 197 8.76 8.33 26.91
N PRO A 198 7.40 8.32 26.89
CA PRO A 198 6.60 7.75 27.98
C PRO A 198 6.85 6.26 28.20
N LEU A 199 7.35 5.54 27.18
CA LEU A 199 7.89 4.20 27.36
C LEU A 199 9.17 4.31 28.20
N THR A 200 9.20 3.64 29.34
CA THR A 200 10.34 3.73 30.28
C THR A 200 10.86 2.37 30.72
N ALA A 201 10.10 1.30 30.50
CA ALA A 201 10.50 -0.06 30.82
C ALA A 201 11.03 -0.78 29.57
N GLU A 202 12.13 -1.50 29.74
CA GLU A 202 12.51 -2.54 28.79
C GLU A 202 11.56 -3.74 28.99
N SER A 203 10.91 -4.15 27.91
CA SER A 203 10.02 -5.32 27.87
C SER A 203 10.33 -6.16 26.64
N THR A 204 9.77 -7.37 26.59
CA THR A 204 9.83 -8.24 25.42
C THR A 204 8.44 -8.45 24.86
N VAL A 205 8.35 -8.61 23.54
CA VAL A 205 7.11 -8.79 22.79
C VAL A 205 7.30 -9.98 21.85
N ASP A 206 6.48 -11.01 22.04
CA ASP A 206 6.48 -12.18 21.16
C ASP A 206 5.58 -11.98 19.93
N ARG A 207 5.63 -12.94 19.01
CA ARG A 207 4.81 -12.90 17.78
C ARG A 207 3.31 -12.79 18.05
N ALA A 208 2.81 -13.53 19.04
CA ALA A 208 1.39 -13.55 19.37
C ALA A 208 0.93 -12.20 19.92
N THR A 209 1.79 -11.53 20.69
CA THR A 209 1.54 -10.20 21.23
C THR A 209 1.51 -9.16 20.11
N VAL A 210 2.43 -9.19 19.14
CA VAL A 210 2.36 -8.30 17.96
C VAL A 210 1.02 -8.47 17.23
N GLN A 211 0.61 -9.72 17.00
CA GLN A 211 -0.64 -10.02 16.33
C GLN A 211 -1.87 -9.52 17.13
N ALA A 212 -1.88 -9.73 18.45
CA ALA A 212 -2.94 -9.25 19.32
C ALA A 212 -2.99 -7.72 19.39
N THR A 213 -1.84 -7.05 19.47
CA THR A 213 -1.72 -5.58 19.40
C THR A 213 -2.33 -5.03 18.12
N LEU A 214 -1.97 -5.60 16.96
CA LEU A 214 -2.53 -5.13 15.69
C LEU A 214 -4.04 -5.35 15.59
N LEU A 215 -4.54 -6.49 16.08
CA LEU A 215 -5.98 -6.75 16.13
C LEU A 215 -6.73 -5.78 17.04
N GLU A 216 -6.18 -5.48 18.22
CA GLU A 216 -6.74 -4.52 19.15
C GLU A 216 -6.79 -3.11 18.54
N LEU A 217 -5.71 -2.68 17.87
CA LEU A 217 -5.68 -1.39 17.18
C LEU A 217 -6.66 -1.37 15.99
N LEU A 218 -6.76 -2.44 15.20
CA LEU A 218 -7.75 -2.53 14.12
C LEU A 218 -9.19 -2.43 14.65
N ASP A 219 -9.53 -3.12 15.74
CA ASP A 219 -10.85 -3.03 16.36
C ASP A 219 -11.11 -1.65 16.98
N ARG A 220 -10.08 -1.05 17.58
CA ARG A 220 -10.17 0.27 18.17
C ARG A 220 -10.38 1.39 17.16
N TYR A 221 -9.67 1.36 16.04
CA TYR A 221 -9.75 2.44 15.04
C TYR A 221 -10.80 2.17 13.98
N ARG A 222 -11.16 0.90 13.74
CA ARG A 222 -12.05 0.42 12.68
C ARG A 222 -11.78 1.10 11.34
N PRO A 223 -10.55 0.99 10.80
CA PRO A 223 -10.16 1.71 9.59
C PRO A 223 -11.00 1.26 8.40
N ALA A 224 -11.39 2.22 7.55
CA ALA A 224 -11.99 1.96 6.26
C ALA A 224 -10.98 1.37 5.28
N VAL A 225 -9.74 1.88 5.34
CA VAL A 225 -8.62 1.47 4.48
C VAL A 225 -7.38 1.22 5.34
N VAL A 226 -6.76 0.06 5.16
CA VAL A 226 -5.46 -0.28 5.79
C VAL A 226 -4.37 -0.27 4.73
N ASN A 227 -3.27 0.44 5.01
CA ASN A 227 -2.09 0.49 4.15
C ASN A 227 -0.93 -0.22 4.84
N THR A 228 -0.16 -0.97 4.06
CA THR A 228 1.13 -1.52 4.49
C THR A 228 2.10 -1.54 3.31
N LEU A 229 3.36 -1.94 3.53
CA LEU A 229 4.33 -2.12 2.45
C LEU A 229 4.13 -3.48 1.76
N ASP A 230 5.04 -3.86 0.88
CA ASP A 230 4.87 -5.08 0.08
C ASP A 230 5.25 -6.31 0.94
N PRO A 231 4.30 -7.22 1.25
CA PRO A 231 4.68 -8.49 1.85
C PRO A 231 5.54 -9.30 0.88
N ASP A 232 5.39 -9.12 -0.44
CA ASP A 232 5.97 -9.99 -1.45
C ASP A 232 6.86 -9.20 -2.43
N PRO A 233 7.99 -8.63 -1.95
CA PRO A 233 8.84 -7.75 -2.73
C PRO A 233 9.42 -8.44 -3.96
N ASP A 234 9.60 -7.67 -5.03
CA ASP A 234 10.04 -8.21 -6.32
C ASP A 234 11.49 -8.76 -6.25
N PRO A 235 11.78 -9.88 -6.92
CA PRO A 235 13.14 -10.40 -7.02
C PRO A 235 14.03 -9.42 -7.80
N ILE A 236 15.28 -9.29 -7.37
CA ILE A 236 16.26 -8.44 -8.05
C ILE A 236 17.49 -9.24 -8.47
N SER A 237 17.95 -8.97 -9.70
CA SER A 237 19.26 -9.37 -10.18
C SER A 237 20.16 -8.14 -10.25
N GLY A 238 21.32 -8.18 -9.61
CA GLY A 238 22.31 -7.10 -9.64
C GLY A 238 22.53 -6.44 -8.28
N ASP A 239 23.08 -5.23 -8.31
CA ASP A 239 23.45 -4.50 -7.10
C ASP A 239 22.23 -4.04 -6.32
N ARG A 240 22.40 -4.00 -4.99
CA ARG A 240 21.40 -3.49 -4.06
C ARG A 240 21.33 -1.97 -4.14
N LEU A 241 20.12 -1.44 -4.12
CA LEU A 241 19.83 -0.01 -4.05
C LEU A 241 19.29 0.34 -2.67
N GLY A 242 20.06 1.09 -1.87
CA GLY A 242 19.63 1.46 -0.52
C GLY A 242 19.65 0.27 0.44
N ALA A 243 18.56 0.05 1.16
CA ALA A 243 18.49 -0.96 2.24
C ALA A 243 17.86 -2.30 1.79
N GLU A 244 17.84 -2.59 0.49
CA GLU A 244 17.34 -3.85 -0.07
C GLU A 244 17.98 -5.09 0.59
N GLN A 245 17.14 -6.09 0.87
CA GLN A 245 17.58 -7.39 1.38
C GLN A 245 18.22 -8.24 0.25
N PRO A 246 19.03 -9.26 0.56
CA PRO A 246 19.60 -10.12 -0.47
C PRO A 246 18.51 -10.75 -1.35
N GLY A 247 18.60 -10.54 -2.66
CA GLY A 247 17.74 -11.18 -3.67
C GLY A 247 16.38 -10.52 -3.89
N TYR A 248 16.00 -9.52 -3.09
CA TYR A 248 14.69 -8.86 -3.20
C TYR A 248 14.81 -7.32 -3.14
N SER A 249 13.83 -6.65 -3.75
CA SER A 249 13.81 -5.21 -3.96
C SER A 249 13.40 -4.35 -2.77
N ASP A 250 13.31 -4.92 -1.56
CA ASP A 250 12.86 -4.18 -0.40
C ASP A 250 13.59 -4.58 0.88
N HIS A 251 13.40 -3.80 1.95
CA HIS A 251 13.99 -4.08 3.24
C HIS A 251 13.24 -5.22 3.97
N ILE A 252 14.00 -6.08 4.65
CA ILE A 252 13.47 -7.29 5.30
C ILE A 252 12.40 -7.03 6.35
N ASP A 253 12.51 -5.91 7.08
CA ASP A 253 11.52 -5.54 8.11
C ASP A 253 10.23 -4.99 7.48
N HIS A 254 10.27 -4.42 6.27
CA HIS A 254 9.06 -4.02 5.53
C HIS A 254 8.20 -5.25 5.20
N THR A 255 8.85 -6.30 4.68
CA THR A 255 8.21 -7.59 4.41
C THR A 255 7.56 -8.17 5.67
N ALA A 256 8.26 -8.15 6.80
CA ALA A 256 7.72 -8.68 8.06
C ALA A 256 6.54 -7.85 8.58
N ALA A 257 6.64 -6.52 8.56
CA ALA A 257 5.55 -5.63 8.96
C ALA A 257 4.30 -5.85 8.11
N ALA A 258 4.48 -6.00 6.79
CA ALA A 258 3.39 -6.30 5.88
C ALA A 258 2.77 -7.67 6.12
N LEU A 259 3.56 -8.71 6.41
CA LEU A 259 3.07 -10.04 6.76
C LEU A 259 2.18 -10.01 8.02
N PHE A 260 2.64 -9.36 9.09
CA PHE A 260 1.84 -9.14 10.29
C PHE A 260 0.57 -8.34 10.01
N ALA A 261 0.66 -7.27 9.20
CA ALA A 261 -0.51 -6.46 8.83
C ALA A 261 -1.56 -7.29 8.07
N TRP A 262 -1.15 -8.08 7.07
CA TRP A 262 -2.07 -8.94 6.31
C TRP A 262 -2.74 -10.00 7.18
N GLU A 263 -1.99 -10.63 8.11
CA GLU A 263 -2.56 -11.59 9.04
C GLU A 263 -3.60 -10.94 9.97
N ALA A 264 -3.26 -9.79 10.56
CA ALA A 264 -4.15 -9.04 11.45
C ALA A 264 -5.41 -8.55 10.74
N VAL A 265 -5.28 -7.97 9.54
CA VAL A 265 -6.44 -7.50 8.76
C VAL A 265 -7.37 -8.65 8.41
N ARG A 266 -6.81 -9.79 7.96
CA ARG A 266 -7.61 -10.99 7.64
C ARG A 266 -8.34 -11.52 8.88
N ALA A 267 -7.67 -11.58 10.02
CA ALA A 267 -8.28 -12.04 11.27
C ALA A 267 -9.32 -11.04 11.83
N TRP A 268 -9.17 -9.74 11.56
CA TRP A 268 -10.14 -8.72 11.96
C TRP A 268 -11.40 -8.72 11.08
N GLY A 269 -11.27 -8.88 9.76
CA GLY A 269 -12.39 -9.06 8.83
C GLY A 269 -13.31 -7.84 8.66
N GLY A 270 -12.82 -6.62 8.89
CA GLY A 270 -13.61 -5.38 8.78
C GLY A 270 -13.07 -4.33 7.82
N ALA A 271 -11.95 -4.58 7.15
CA ALA A 271 -11.31 -3.61 6.26
C ALA A 271 -11.96 -3.64 4.89
N ARG A 272 -12.52 -2.51 4.46
CA ARG A 272 -13.16 -2.40 3.14
C ARG A 272 -12.13 -2.42 2.00
N SER A 273 -10.93 -1.89 2.26
CA SER A 273 -9.78 -2.02 1.35
C SER A 273 -8.47 -2.21 2.12
N THR A 274 -7.61 -3.04 1.56
CA THR A 274 -6.24 -3.25 2.06
C THR A 274 -5.25 -2.98 0.92
N GLU A 275 -4.33 -2.06 1.15
CA GLU A 275 -3.35 -1.59 0.17
C GLU A 275 -1.94 -2.03 0.57
N ALA A 276 -1.24 -2.63 -0.39
CA ALA A 276 0.19 -2.88 -0.29
C ALA A 276 0.94 -1.92 -1.21
N TRP A 277 2.00 -1.29 -0.72
CA TRP A 277 2.81 -0.32 -1.44
C TRP A 277 4.23 -0.84 -1.63
N ARG A 278 4.80 -0.65 -2.81
CA ARG A 278 6.18 -1.04 -3.08
C ARG A 278 7.14 -0.11 -2.34
N GLY A 279 8.11 -0.71 -1.64
CA GLY A 279 9.19 0.00 -0.96
C GLY A 279 10.32 0.42 -1.91
N TYR A 280 11.55 -0.05 -1.66
CA TYR A 280 12.73 0.38 -2.42
C TYR A 280 12.69 0.07 -3.93
N TYR A 281 11.82 -0.84 -4.37
CA TYR A 281 11.57 -1.07 -5.80
C TYR A 281 11.18 0.19 -6.57
N ASN A 282 10.62 1.21 -5.90
CA ASN A 282 10.32 2.51 -6.51
C ASN A 282 11.54 3.15 -7.20
N ARG A 283 12.77 2.84 -6.76
CA ARG A 283 14.01 3.33 -7.38
C ARG A 283 14.41 2.59 -8.65
N ARG A 284 13.73 1.49 -8.97
CA ARG A 284 13.98 0.65 -10.15
C ARG A 284 13.01 0.95 -11.29
N TRP A 285 12.08 1.89 -11.10
CA TRP A 285 11.18 2.40 -12.13
C TRP A 285 11.53 3.86 -12.47
N PRO A 286 11.16 4.32 -13.67
CA PRO A 286 11.08 5.76 -13.92
C PRO A 286 10.17 6.44 -12.89
N GLY A 287 10.53 7.66 -12.47
CA GLY A 287 9.74 8.41 -11.50
C GLY A 287 8.32 8.69 -11.98
N ASN A 288 7.31 8.31 -11.20
CA ASN A 288 5.89 8.41 -11.56
C ASN A 288 5.15 9.55 -10.85
N LEU A 289 5.87 10.53 -10.31
CA LEU A 289 5.29 11.69 -9.62
C LEU A 289 5.56 12.99 -10.38
N GLY A 290 4.49 13.72 -10.69
CA GLY A 290 4.52 15.08 -11.19
C GLY A 290 4.61 16.10 -10.05
N THR A 291 4.74 17.38 -10.40
CA THR A 291 4.95 18.47 -9.44
C THR A 291 3.91 18.49 -8.32
N ALA A 292 2.62 18.30 -8.63
CA ALA A 292 1.53 18.30 -7.66
C ALA A 292 1.69 17.25 -6.55
N ASP A 293 2.37 16.14 -6.86
CA ASP A 293 2.61 15.03 -5.92
C ASP A 293 3.98 15.12 -5.26
N LEU A 294 4.98 15.50 -6.04
CA LEU A 294 6.37 15.56 -5.64
C LEU A 294 6.61 16.68 -4.61
N GLU A 295 5.95 17.82 -4.74
CA GLU A 295 6.10 18.96 -3.82
C GLU A 295 5.60 18.67 -2.39
N PRO A 296 4.35 18.22 -2.15
CA PRO A 296 3.90 17.86 -0.80
C PRO A 296 4.73 16.70 -0.23
N LYS A 297 5.11 15.71 -1.05
CA LYS A 297 5.98 14.63 -0.62
C LYS A 297 7.37 15.11 -0.20
N GLY A 298 7.99 15.97 -1.01
CA GLY A 298 9.30 16.55 -0.74
C GLY A 298 9.31 17.39 0.55
N ARG A 299 8.31 18.26 0.73
CA ARG A 299 8.21 19.10 1.95
C ARG A 299 8.08 18.27 3.22
N ALA A 300 7.28 17.20 3.21
CA ALA A 300 7.15 16.30 4.35
C ALA A 300 8.47 15.57 4.66
N LEU A 301 9.19 15.15 3.62
CA LEU A 301 10.51 14.51 3.76
C LEU A 301 11.55 15.48 4.31
N ASP A 302 11.57 16.74 3.88
CA ASP A 302 12.51 17.75 4.38
C ASP A 302 12.27 18.07 5.86
N ALA A 303 11.01 18.07 6.31
CA ALA A 303 10.66 18.19 7.72
C ALA A 303 11.12 16.96 8.52
N TYR A 304 10.84 15.75 8.02
CA TYR A 304 11.24 14.50 8.64
C TYR A 304 12.77 14.36 8.77
N SER A 305 13.51 14.77 7.75
CA SER A 305 14.96 14.67 7.72
C SER A 305 15.67 15.82 8.44
N TRP A 306 14.91 16.75 9.04
CA TRP A 306 15.45 17.95 9.67
C TRP A 306 16.30 18.82 8.72
N ASN A 307 16.00 18.79 7.42
CA ASN A 307 16.67 19.62 6.41
C ASN A 307 16.09 21.04 6.34
N ASP A 308 14.95 21.27 6.99
CA ASP A 308 14.30 22.58 7.13
C ASP A 308 15.03 23.54 8.10
N GLY A 309 16.03 23.05 8.84
CA GLY A 309 16.85 23.86 9.75
C GLY A 309 16.12 24.29 11.03
N ALA A 310 15.02 23.61 11.40
CA ALA A 310 14.26 23.93 12.60
C ALA A 310 15.06 23.77 13.90
N ASP A 311 14.66 24.49 14.94
CA ASP A 311 15.14 24.29 16.31
C ASP A 311 13.96 23.87 17.19
N CYS A 312 13.74 22.57 17.28
CA CYS A 312 12.66 21.99 18.09
C CYS A 312 12.99 21.95 19.59
N GLY A 313 14.19 22.36 20.01
CA GLY A 313 14.59 22.33 21.42
C GLY A 313 14.69 20.92 22.05
N LEU A 314 14.69 19.86 21.23
CA LEU A 314 14.75 18.47 21.67
C LEU A 314 16.21 17.97 21.68
N PRO A 315 16.71 17.36 22.78
CA PRO A 315 18.10 16.91 22.88
C PRO A 315 18.52 15.92 21.77
N SER A 316 17.61 15.03 21.39
CA SER A 316 17.81 14.02 20.32
C SER A 316 17.73 14.60 18.91
N GLY A 317 17.28 15.84 18.75
CA GLY A 317 17.10 16.51 17.47
C GLY A 317 15.71 16.37 16.86
N CYS A 318 15.50 17.04 15.72
CA CYS A 318 14.17 17.25 15.12
C CYS A 318 13.85 16.29 13.98
N GLY A 319 14.70 15.30 13.72
CA GLY A 319 14.55 14.41 12.57
C GLY A 319 15.79 13.58 12.26
N ASP A 320 15.69 12.85 11.16
CA ASP A 320 16.69 11.90 10.69
C ASP A 320 17.74 12.57 9.78
N ARG A 321 18.94 12.79 10.32
CA ARG A 321 20.07 13.42 9.62
C ARG A 321 20.79 12.48 8.66
N LEU A 322 20.48 11.17 8.68
CA LEU A 322 20.96 10.27 7.63
C LEU A 322 20.23 10.50 6.31
N ILE A 323 19.21 11.34 6.30
CA ILE A 323 18.51 11.78 5.09
C ILE A 323 18.95 13.20 4.76
N ALA A 324 20.26 13.36 4.56
CA ALA A 324 20.89 14.63 4.21
C ALA A 324 21.63 14.51 2.87
N GLY A 325 21.47 15.52 2.01
CA GLY A 325 22.15 15.64 0.72
C GLY A 325 21.27 16.29 -0.34
N PRO A 326 21.84 16.86 -1.42
CA PRO A 326 21.04 17.41 -2.52
C PRO A 326 20.06 16.36 -3.03
N GLY A 327 18.77 16.67 -2.98
CA GLY A 327 17.77 15.84 -3.61
C GLY A 327 17.29 14.62 -2.82
N ALA A 328 17.22 14.65 -1.48
CA ALA A 328 16.54 13.60 -0.71
C ALA A 328 15.07 13.41 -1.17
N GLY A 329 14.31 14.50 -1.30
CA GLY A 329 12.98 14.51 -1.92
C GLY A 329 12.95 14.12 -3.40
N SER A 330 14.07 14.22 -4.13
CA SER A 330 14.18 13.74 -5.52
C SER A 330 14.73 12.30 -5.65
N THR A 331 15.40 11.77 -4.63
CA THR A 331 16.06 10.45 -4.66
C THR A 331 15.16 9.37 -4.09
N TYR A 332 14.44 9.67 -3.01
CA TYR A 332 13.46 8.76 -2.39
C TYR A 332 12.01 9.17 -2.71
N GLY A 333 11.79 10.42 -3.11
CA GLY A 333 10.46 10.97 -3.37
C GLY A 333 10.03 11.01 -4.83
N HIS A 334 10.79 10.48 -5.80
CA HIS A 334 10.41 10.57 -7.23
C HIS A 334 9.34 9.58 -7.68
N ALA A 335 9.03 8.57 -6.87
CA ALA A 335 8.05 7.55 -7.23
C ALA A 335 7.27 6.98 -6.04
N THR A 336 6.07 6.48 -6.32
CA THR A 336 5.17 5.78 -5.39
C THR A 336 4.31 4.80 -6.19
N HIS A 337 4.45 3.49 -5.93
CA HIS A 337 3.69 2.46 -6.66
C HIS A 337 2.86 1.57 -5.71
N PRO A 338 1.53 1.54 -5.86
CA PRO A 338 0.72 0.50 -5.23
C PRO A 338 0.99 -0.86 -5.91
N ARG A 339 1.01 -1.94 -5.12
CA ARG A 339 1.20 -3.31 -5.62
C ARG A 339 -0.01 -3.81 -6.42
N TYR A 340 -1.22 -3.47 -5.97
CA TYR A 340 -2.47 -3.96 -6.55
C TYR A 340 -3.35 -2.78 -6.96
N THR A 341 -3.36 -2.47 -8.26
CA THR A 341 -4.06 -1.30 -8.79
C THR A 341 -5.42 -1.65 -9.40
N ALA A 342 -5.55 -2.85 -9.99
CA ALA A 342 -6.72 -3.32 -10.71
C ALA A 342 -7.69 -4.09 -9.80
N ALA A 343 -8.56 -3.39 -9.06
CA ALA A 343 -9.41 -4.02 -8.05
C ALA A 343 -10.90 -4.09 -8.40
N VAL A 344 -11.33 -3.48 -9.51
CA VAL A 344 -12.73 -3.46 -9.94
C VAL A 344 -12.82 -3.95 -11.38
N ALA A 345 -13.66 -4.96 -11.61
CA ALA A 345 -14.00 -5.48 -12.92
C ALA A 345 -15.48 -5.18 -13.21
N ALA A 346 -15.80 -4.83 -14.45
CA ALA A 346 -17.17 -4.64 -14.91
C ALA A 346 -17.65 -5.89 -15.63
N ALA A 347 -18.76 -6.48 -15.20
CA ALA A 347 -19.34 -7.68 -15.80
C ALA A 347 -20.78 -7.43 -16.24
N GLU A 348 -21.16 -7.92 -17.41
CA GLU A 348 -22.56 -7.91 -17.84
C GLU A 348 -23.29 -9.11 -17.24
N THR A 349 -24.39 -8.85 -16.54
CA THR A 349 -25.27 -9.86 -15.94
C THR A 349 -26.71 -9.38 -16.09
N ASP A 350 -27.57 -10.22 -16.63
CA ASP A 350 -28.99 -9.90 -16.89
C ASP A 350 -29.21 -8.59 -17.69
N GLY A 351 -28.33 -8.32 -18.65
CA GLY A 351 -28.38 -7.12 -19.50
C GLY A 351 -27.99 -5.82 -18.79
N ARG A 352 -27.40 -5.89 -17.60
CA ARG A 352 -26.83 -4.76 -16.86
C ARG A 352 -25.35 -4.97 -16.63
N ILE A 353 -24.57 -3.89 -16.68
CA ILE A 353 -23.19 -3.93 -16.22
C ILE A 353 -23.16 -3.75 -14.71
N ARG A 354 -22.61 -4.73 -14.01
CA ARG A 354 -22.41 -4.73 -12.56
C ARG A 354 -20.92 -4.68 -12.22
N PRO A 355 -20.52 -3.90 -11.21
CA PRO A 355 -19.15 -3.90 -10.72
C PRO A 355 -18.91 -5.11 -9.81
N ILE A 356 -17.72 -5.68 -9.95
CA ILE A 356 -17.23 -6.79 -9.15
C ILE A 356 -15.88 -6.38 -8.57
N THR A 357 -15.68 -6.61 -7.27
CA THR A 357 -14.44 -6.23 -6.57
C THR A 357 -14.09 -7.24 -5.48
N VAL A 358 -12.91 -7.10 -4.90
CA VAL A 358 -12.51 -7.87 -3.71
C VAL A 358 -12.79 -7.03 -2.48
N ARG A 359 -13.65 -7.55 -1.59
CA ARG A 359 -13.99 -6.96 -0.29
C ARG A 359 -13.89 -8.05 0.77
N ASP A 360 -13.32 -7.72 1.93
CA ASP A 360 -13.08 -8.69 3.01
C ASP A 360 -12.39 -9.98 2.49
N ASN A 361 -11.38 -9.81 1.63
CA ASN A 361 -10.64 -10.91 0.99
C ASN A 361 -11.50 -11.92 0.19
N THR A 362 -12.71 -11.54 -0.22
CA THR A 362 -13.63 -12.36 -1.03
C THR A 362 -14.07 -11.59 -2.27
N LEU A 363 -14.42 -12.33 -3.34
CA LEU A 363 -14.95 -11.72 -4.56
C LEU A 363 -16.43 -11.40 -4.37
N GLN A 364 -16.82 -10.14 -4.57
CA GLN A 364 -18.20 -9.68 -4.38
C GLN A 364 -18.69 -8.89 -5.59
N VAL A 365 -19.96 -9.09 -5.95
CA VAL A 365 -20.67 -8.32 -6.97
C VAL A 365 -21.68 -7.38 -6.30
N LEU A 366 -21.83 -6.17 -6.83
CA LEU A 366 -22.89 -5.27 -6.39
C LEU A 366 -24.18 -5.57 -7.18
N GLY A 367 -25.19 -6.05 -6.46
CA GLY A 367 -26.55 -6.25 -6.96
C GLY A 367 -27.50 -5.14 -6.54
N ASP A 368 -28.78 -5.28 -6.91
CA ASP A 368 -29.82 -4.28 -6.62
C ASP A 368 -30.14 -4.19 -5.10
N ASP A 369 -29.93 -5.29 -4.35
CA ASP A 369 -30.18 -5.39 -2.91
C ASP A 369 -28.88 -5.26 -2.06
N GLY A 370 -27.76 -4.92 -2.69
CA GLY A 370 -26.44 -4.75 -2.05
C GLY A 370 -25.38 -5.75 -2.52
N TRP A 371 -24.36 -5.95 -1.70
CA TRP A 371 -23.21 -6.80 -2.01
C TRP A 371 -23.53 -8.30 -1.88
N GLU A 372 -23.18 -9.07 -2.90
CA GLU A 372 -23.33 -10.53 -2.93
C GLU A 372 -21.95 -11.20 -3.07
N ASN A 373 -21.64 -12.15 -2.19
CA ASN A 373 -20.40 -12.93 -2.23
C ASN A 373 -20.48 -14.02 -3.30
N LEU A 374 -19.52 -14.05 -4.22
CA LEU A 374 -19.43 -15.01 -5.33
C LEU A 374 -18.76 -16.34 -4.92
N GLY A 375 -18.47 -16.53 -3.64
CA GLY A 375 -17.76 -17.67 -3.07
C GLY A 375 -16.27 -17.67 -3.41
N GLY A 376 -15.65 -18.84 -3.33
CA GLY A 376 -14.23 -19.04 -3.60
C GLY A 376 -13.35 -18.86 -2.36
N PRO A 377 -12.02 -18.76 -2.54
CA PRO A 377 -11.07 -18.49 -1.47
C PRO A 377 -11.41 -17.20 -0.68
N ASP A 378 -11.17 -17.25 0.64
CA ASP A 378 -11.27 -16.13 1.59
C ASP A 378 -9.91 -15.42 1.79
N THR A 379 -8.99 -15.64 0.87
CA THR A 379 -7.62 -15.09 0.85
C THR A 379 -7.34 -14.32 -0.44
N MET A 380 -8.38 -13.78 -1.08
CA MET A 380 -8.22 -13.01 -2.31
C MET A 380 -7.46 -11.72 -2.04
N LEU A 381 -6.55 -11.39 -2.95
CA LEU A 381 -5.89 -10.10 -3.03
C LEU A 381 -6.70 -9.17 -3.96
N PRO A 382 -6.62 -7.84 -3.79
CA PRO A 382 -7.41 -6.88 -4.56
C PRO A 382 -6.87 -6.67 -6.00
N SER A 383 -6.80 -7.76 -6.76
CA SER A 383 -6.32 -7.83 -8.15
C SER A 383 -7.24 -8.73 -8.97
N LEU A 384 -7.90 -8.13 -9.96
CA LEU A 384 -8.89 -8.77 -10.81
C LEU A 384 -8.67 -8.42 -12.26
N ASP A 385 -8.89 -9.40 -13.13
CA ASP A 385 -9.02 -9.18 -14.57
C ASP A 385 -10.22 -9.93 -15.14
N ARG A 386 -10.74 -9.46 -16.28
CA ARG A 386 -11.89 -10.07 -16.96
C ARG A 386 -11.57 -10.35 -18.42
N ALA A 387 -11.85 -11.57 -18.84
CA ALA A 387 -11.82 -11.94 -20.25
C ALA A 387 -13.05 -12.79 -20.60
N GLY A 388 -13.78 -12.39 -21.64
CA GLY A 388 -15.04 -13.04 -22.02
C GLY A 388 -16.02 -13.09 -20.84
N THR A 389 -16.56 -14.27 -20.55
CA THR A 389 -17.48 -14.50 -19.42
C THR A 389 -16.77 -14.92 -18.13
N LYS A 390 -15.46 -14.65 -18.01
CA LYS A 390 -14.64 -15.14 -16.91
C LYS A 390 -13.94 -14.01 -16.18
N LEU A 391 -13.85 -14.17 -14.86
CA LEU A 391 -12.99 -13.38 -13.99
C LEU A 391 -11.78 -14.21 -13.61
N TYR A 392 -10.65 -13.53 -13.49
CA TYR A 392 -9.40 -14.07 -13.01
C TYR A 392 -8.96 -13.27 -11.79
N ALA A 393 -8.62 -13.99 -10.73
CA ALA A 393 -8.22 -13.41 -9.45
C ALA A 393 -7.00 -14.15 -8.92
N ILE A 394 -6.32 -13.55 -7.94
CA ILE A 394 -5.23 -14.19 -7.21
C ILE A 394 -5.55 -14.26 -5.73
N SER A 395 -5.24 -15.39 -5.10
CA SER A 395 -5.26 -15.55 -3.64
C SER A 395 -3.86 -15.70 -3.10
N ALA A 396 -3.63 -15.35 -1.83
CA ALA A 396 -2.35 -15.54 -1.17
C ALA A 396 -2.50 -16.09 0.25
N GLU A 397 -1.80 -17.18 0.52
CA GLU A 397 -1.64 -17.73 1.86
C GLU A 397 -0.28 -17.31 2.41
N HIS A 398 -0.28 -16.26 3.23
CA HIS A 398 0.89 -15.87 4.01
C HIS A 398 1.03 -16.77 5.23
N THR A 399 2.16 -17.47 5.35
CA THR A 399 2.42 -18.45 6.40
C THR A 399 3.70 -18.13 7.15
N HIS A 400 3.85 -18.66 8.37
CA HIS A 400 5.08 -18.48 9.14
C HIS A 400 6.23 -19.35 8.64
N ASP A 401 5.93 -20.44 7.93
CA ASP A 401 6.94 -21.25 7.24
C ASP A 401 7.01 -20.81 5.76
N PRO A 402 8.07 -20.07 5.36
CA PRO A 402 8.24 -19.58 3.99
C PRO A 402 8.11 -20.66 2.93
N ALA A 403 8.40 -21.93 3.24
CA ALA A 403 8.32 -23.06 2.29
C ALA A 403 6.88 -23.46 1.94
N THR A 404 5.91 -23.08 2.77
CA THR A 404 4.50 -23.46 2.61
C THR A 404 3.62 -22.36 2.01
N HIS A 405 4.18 -21.18 1.74
CA HIS A 405 3.44 -20.11 1.08
C HIS A 405 2.87 -20.55 -0.27
N VAL A 406 1.67 -20.07 -0.57
CA VAL A 406 1.00 -20.27 -1.85
C VAL A 406 0.45 -18.94 -2.35
N ARG A 407 0.55 -18.72 -3.66
CA ARG A 407 -0.19 -17.68 -4.36
C ARG A 407 -0.75 -18.27 -5.63
N ASP A 408 -2.05 -18.40 -5.70
CA ASP A 408 -2.71 -19.13 -6.78
C ASP A 408 -3.60 -18.23 -7.62
N VAL A 409 -3.62 -18.52 -8.92
CA VAL A 409 -4.57 -17.94 -9.87
C VAL A 409 -5.84 -18.76 -9.84
N HIS A 410 -6.97 -18.06 -9.76
CA HIS A 410 -8.32 -18.62 -9.80
C HIS A 410 -9.07 -18.06 -11.00
N CYS A 411 -9.91 -18.90 -11.60
CA CYS A 411 -10.87 -18.49 -12.61
C CYS A 411 -12.29 -18.69 -12.08
N TYR A 412 -13.11 -17.65 -12.15
CA TYR A 412 -14.54 -17.71 -11.88
C TYR A 412 -15.31 -17.54 -13.20
N ASP A 413 -16.24 -18.46 -13.46
CA ASP A 413 -17.10 -18.42 -14.63
C ASP A 413 -18.43 -17.73 -14.28
N LEU A 414 -18.67 -16.55 -14.85
CA LEU A 414 -19.84 -15.72 -14.54
C LEU A 414 -21.17 -16.34 -15.00
N VAL A 415 -21.14 -17.32 -15.92
CA VAL A 415 -22.35 -17.96 -16.45
C VAL A 415 -22.74 -19.17 -15.60
N SER A 416 -21.77 -20.01 -15.25
CA SER A 416 -22.01 -21.23 -14.47
C SER A 416 -21.88 -21.04 -12.96
N GLY A 417 -21.30 -19.93 -12.51
CA GLY A 417 -20.99 -19.65 -11.11
C GLY A 417 -19.94 -20.59 -10.52
N GLN A 418 -19.10 -21.22 -11.35
CA GLN A 418 -18.11 -22.21 -10.92
C GLN A 418 -16.71 -21.61 -10.81
N TRP A 419 -16.02 -21.98 -9.72
CA TRP A 419 -14.62 -21.70 -9.51
C TRP A 419 -13.72 -22.80 -10.08
N GLN A 420 -12.59 -22.39 -10.65
CA GLN A 420 -11.53 -23.29 -11.10
C GLN A 420 -10.18 -22.78 -10.61
N LEU A 421 -9.46 -23.60 -9.84
CA LEU A 421 -8.08 -23.36 -9.46
C LEU A 421 -7.16 -23.57 -10.67
N LEU A 422 -6.37 -22.55 -11.03
CA LEU A 422 -5.35 -22.63 -12.08
C LEU A 422 -3.94 -22.82 -11.50
N GLY A 423 -3.79 -22.77 -10.18
CA GLY A 423 -2.50 -22.87 -9.50
C GLY A 423 -1.58 -21.71 -9.87
N ASN A 424 -0.28 -21.97 -9.89
CA ASN A 424 0.74 -20.98 -10.24
C ASN A 424 1.99 -21.65 -10.84
N PRO A 425 2.89 -20.90 -11.51
CA PRO A 425 4.07 -21.49 -12.17
C PRO A 425 5.16 -21.98 -11.20
N ALA A 426 5.10 -21.61 -9.91
CA ALA A 426 6.16 -21.86 -8.92
C ALA A 426 5.85 -22.99 -7.94
N GLY A 427 4.59 -23.42 -7.84
CA GLY A 427 4.13 -24.37 -6.81
C GLY A 427 3.95 -23.68 -5.47
N THR A 428 4.80 -24.01 -4.49
CA THR A 428 4.78 -23.43 -3.13
C THR A 428 6.13 -22.81 -2.79
N GLY A 429 6.16 -22.05 -1.70
CA GLY A 429 7.38 -21.51 -1.14
C GLY A 429 7.72 -20.09 -1.61
N PRO A 430 8.99 -19.64 -1.46
CA PRO A 430 9.40 -18.28 -1.78
C PRO A 430 9.13 -17.85 -3.23
N GLY A 431 9.17 -18.78 -4.18
CA GLY A 431 8.84 -18.50 -5.59
C GLY A 431 7.36 -18.19 -5.79
N ALA A 432 6.46 -18.90 -5.10
CA ALA A 432 5.02 -18.68 -5.21
C ALA A 432 4.63 -17.26 -4.76
N ARG A 433 5.24 -16.77 -3.68
CA ARG A 433 5.00 -15.43 -3.11
C ARG A 433 5.10 -14.30 -4.14
N ILE A 434 6.05 -14.43 -5.08
CA ILE A 434 6.38 -13.38 -6.03
C ILE A 434 5.71 -13.55 -7.41
N VAL A 435 4.78 -14.51 -7.55
CA VAL A 435 3.91 -14.59 -8.72
C VAL A 435 3.09 -13.30 -8.84
N GLY A 436 3.11 -12.71 -10.03
CA GLY A 436 2.48 -11.42 -10.30
C GLY A 436 0.95 -11.46 -10.34
N GLN A 437 0.37 -10.29 -10.59
CA GLN A 437 -1.05 -10.15 -10.90
C GLN A 437 -1.38 -10.89 -12.20
N VAL A 438 -2.62 -11.38 -12.30
CA VAL A 438 -3.10 -12.09 -13.48
C VAL A 438 -3.61 -11.12 -14.54
N ALA A 439 -3.22 -11.37 -15.79
CA ALA A 439 -3.85 -10.82 -16.97
C ALA A 439 -4.48 -11.95 -17.78
N ALA A 440 -5.61 -11.69 -18.42
CA ALA A 440 -6.34 -12.70 -19.16
C ALA A 440 -6.87 -12.18 -20.50
N ALA A 441 -7.02 -13.09 -21.45
CA ALA A 441 -7.63 -12.80 -22.74
C ALA A 441 -8.44 -14.01 -23.22
N ASP A 442 -9.49 -13.77 -23.99
CA ASP A 442 -10.40 -14.82 -24.50
C ASP A 442 -10.93 -14.38 -25.87
N ASP A 443 -10.74 -15.20 -26.90
CA ASP A 443 -11.26 -14.99 -28.27
C ASP A 443 -12.59 -15.73 -28.53
N GLY A 444 -13.19 -16.31 -27.49
CA GLY A 444 -14.40 -17.14 -27.54
C GLY A 444 -14.13 -18.61 -27.84
N ARG A 445 -12.93 -18.96 -28.32
CA ARG A 445 -12.51 -20.35 -28.60
C ARG A 445 -11.34 -20.78 -27.72
N THR A 446 -10.55 -19.85 -27.25
CA THR A 446 -9.32 -20.06 -26.51
C THR A 446 -9.22 -18.99 -25.43
N ALA A 447 -9.14 -19.43 -24.19
CA ALA A 447 -8.86 -18.60 -23.03
C ALA A 447 -7.38 -18.66 -22.68
N LEU A 448 -6.82 -17.54 -22.26
CA LEU A 448 -5.44 -17.36 -21.83
C LEU A 448 -5.42 -16.68 -20.48
N ALA A 449 -4.58 -17.21 -19.57
CA ALA A 449 -4.17 -16.55 -18.35
C ALA A 449 -2.65 -16.35 -18.38
N CYS A 450 -2.19 -15.18 -17.95
CA CYS A 450 -0.78 -14.81 -17.91
C CYS A 450 -0.45 -14.18 -16.56
N VAL A 451 0.73 -14.51 -16.03
CA VAL A 451 1.29 -13.90 -14.82
C VAL A 451 2.76 -13.59 -15.04
N ARG A 452 3.28 -12.61 -14.29
CA ARG A 452 4.72 -12.49 -14.09
C ARG A 452 5.22 -13.67 -13.26
N ASP A 453 6.23 -14.37 -13.77
CA ASP A 453 6.83 -15.51 -13.09
C ASP A 453 7.88 -15.10 -12.04
N PRO A 454 8.29 -16.02 -11.15
CA PRO A 454 9.23 -15.73 -10.07
C PRO A 454 10.62 -15.29 -10.53
N GLU A 455 11.05 -15.66 -11.74
CA GLU A 455 12.33 -15.21 -12.30
C GLU A 455 12.19 -13.90 -13.08
N GLY A 456 11.00 -13.30 -13.05
CA GLY A 456 10.69 -11.98 -13.60
C GLY A 456 10.22 -11.96 -15.05
N GLY A 457 10.10 -13.11 -15.71
CA GLY A 457 9.53 -13.23 -17.05
C GLY A 457 8.00 -13.34 -17.00
N LEU A 458 7.42 -13.85 -18.08
CA LEU A 458 5.99 -14.16 -18.15
C LEU A 458 5.78 -15.67 -18.25
N ALA A 459 4.75 -16.16 -17.57
CA ALA A 459 4.23 -17.51 -17.73
C ALA A 459 2.77 -17.46 -18.17
N VAL A 460 2.38 -18.38 -19.05
CA VAL A 460 1.03 -18.49 -19.58
C VAL A 460 0.42 -19.87 -19.36
N ARG A 461 -0.89 -19.90 -19.27
CA ARG A 461 -1.72 -21.10 -19.34
C ARG A 461 -2.82 -20.86 -20.35
N VAL A 462 -3.15 -21.86 -21.15
CA VAL A 462 -4.11 -21.74 -22.25
C VAL A 462 -5.15 -22.84 -22.16
N ARG A 463 -6.40 -22.55 -22.51
CA ARG A 463 -7.47 -23.53 -22.62
C ARG A 463 -8.28 -23.30 -23.88
N ARG A 464 -8.31 -24.29 -24.76
CA ARG A 464 -9.21 -24.32 -25.92
C ARG A 464 -10.62 -24.74 -25.49
N GLU A 465 -11.61 -24.33 -26.27
CA GLU A 465 -13.02 -24.67 -26.06
C GLU A 465 -13.21 -26.18 -25.87
N GLY A 466 -13.92 -26.56 -24.81
CA GLY A 466 -14.16 -27.97 -24.44
C GLY A 466 -12.92 -28.73 -23.95
N GLY A 467 -11.75 -28.10 -23.88
CA GLY A 467 -10.50 -28.68 -23.41
C GLY A 467 -10.15 -28.35 -21.96
N GLU A 468 -9.07 -28.95 -21.47
CA GLU A 468 -8.47 -28.62 -20.18
C GLU A 468 -7.43 -27.50 -20.32
N TRP A 469 -7.13 -26.82 -19.20
CA TRP A 469 -6.02 -25.87 -19.17
C TRP A 469 -4.67 -26.61 -19.28
N THR A 470 -3.78 -26.14 -20.16
CA THR A 470 -2.39 -26.64 -20.31
C THR A 470 -1.58 -26.52 -19.02
N ALA A 471 -0.36 -27.02 -18.92
CA ALA A 471 0.53 -26.60 -17.82
C ALA A 471 0.92 -25.11 -17.97
N TRP A 472 1.36 -24.47 -16.87
CA TRP A 472 2.03 -23.17 -16.93
C TRP A 472 3.30 -23.31 -17.78
N THR A 473 3.44 -22.44 -18.77
CA THR A 473 4.57 -22.43 -19.70
C THR A 473 5.21 -21.06 -19.68
N ARG A 474 6.51 -21.01 -19.36
CA ARG A 474 7.30 -19.79 -19.41
C ARG A 474 7.46 -19.33 -20.85
N LEU A 475 7.36 -18.02 -21.07
CA LEU A 475 7.66 -17.39 -22.35
C LEU A 475 9.11 -16.88 -22.37
N ASP A 476 9.79 -17.09 -23.49
CA ASP A 476 11.06 -16.42 -23.76
C ASP A 476 10.81 -14.91 -23.91
N GLY A 477 11.67 -14.07 -23.35
CA GLY A 477 11.54 -12.61 -23.42
C GLY A 477 12.26 -11.89 -22.28
N PRO A 478 12.18 -10.55 -22.27
CA PRO A 478 12.75 -9.73 -21.21
C PRO A 478 12.01 -9.89 -19.88
N ALA A 479 12.66 -9.48 -18.79
CA ALA A 479 11.99 -9.33 -17.51
C ALA A 479 10.97 -8.19 -17.56
N VAL A 480 9.89 -8.34 -16.80
CA VAL A 480 8.80 -7.36 -16.70
C VAL A 480 8.68 -6.78 -15.29
N HIS A 481 8.13 -5.58 -15.23
CA HIS A 481 8.00 -4.78 -14.03
C HIS A 481 6.75 -5.08 -13.20
N ASP A 482 5.62 -5.35 -13.85
CA ASP A 482 4.32 -5.53 -13.20
C ASP A 482 3.41 -6.45 -14.02
N ALA A 483 2.12 -6.46 -13.66
CA ALA A 483 1.02 -7.03 -14.40
C ALA A 483 1.12 -6.65 -15.90
N PRO A 484 1.09 -7.65 -16.81
CA PRO A 484 0.95 -7.37 -18.23
C PRO A 484 -0.50 -6.98 -18.57
N ALA A 485 -0.72 -6.52 -19.80
CA ALA A 485 -2.03 -6.49 -20.45
C ALA A 485 -2.11 -7.65 -21.46
N ALA A 486 -3.25 -8.33 -21.55
CA ALA A 486 -3.45 -9.42 -22.50
C ALA A 486 -4.63 -9.10 -23.45
N LEU A 487 -4.43 -9.33 -24.74
CA LEU A 487 -5.39 -9.10 -25.81
C LEU A 487 -5.56 -10.37 -26.64
N ALA A 488 -6.76 -10.61 -27.15
CA ALA A 488 -7.07 -11.72 -28.04
C ALA A 488 -7.90 -11.27 -29.24
N ALA A 489 -7.57 -11.80 -30.42
CA ALA A 489 -8.25 -11.52 -31.67
C ALA A 489 -8.15 -12.72 -32.61
N ASP A 490 -9.26 -13.41 -32.86
CA ASP A 490 -9.39 -14.49 -33.85
C ASP A 490 -8.23 -15.51 -33.85
N GLY A 491 -7.94 -16.12 -32.70
CA GLY A 491 -6.86 -17.11 -32.54
C GLY A 491 -5.46 -16.52 -32.36
N ALA A 492 -5.31 -15.19 -32.40
CA ALA A 492 -4.06 -14.50 -32.10
C ALA A 492 -4.13 -13.83 -30.72
N PHE A 493 -3.05 -13.95 -29.96
CA PHE A 493 -2.90 -13.37 -28.63
C PHE A 493 -1.73 -12.38 -28.64
N THR A 494 -1.87 -11.30 -27.89
CA THR A 494 -0.82 -10.33 -27.65
C THR A 494 -0.76 -10.00 -26.18
N ILE A 495 0.39 -10.22 -25.55
CA ILE A 495 0.64 -9.83 -24.16
C ILE A 495 1.62 -8.67 -24.20
N ILE A 496 1.35 -7.59 -23.47
CA ILE A 496 2.13 -6.35 -23.48
C ILE A 496 2.52 -6.00 -22.05
N ALA A 497 3.78 -5.67 -21.81
CA ALA A 497 4.24 -5.35 -20.46
C ALA A 497 5.34 -4.28 -20.46
N ALA A 498 5.36 -3.49 -19.39
CA ALA A 498 6.50 -2.63 -19.08
C ALA A 498 7.71 -3.49 -18.67
N THR A 499 8.88 -3.13 -19.18
CA THR A 499 10.17 -3.72 -18.85
C THR A 499 11.09 -2.62 -18.28
N PRO A 500 12.24 -2.98 -17.66
CA PRO A 500 13.21 -2.00 -17.19
C PRO A 500 13.68 -0.98 -18.24
N ASP A 501 13.68 -1.38 -19.51
CA ASP A 501 14.29 -0.59 -20.58
C ASP A 501 13.30 -0.14 -21.66
N ASN A 502 12.05 -0.64 -21.68
CA ASN A 502 11.04 -0.30 -22.70
C ASN A 502 9.64 -0.88 -22.37
N VAL A 503 8.78 -1.02 -23.38
CA VAL A 503 7.61 -1.89 -23.43
C VAL A 503 7.91 -3.07 -24.37
N ALA A 504 7.54 -4.29 -23.95
CA ALA A 504 7.67 -5.49 -24.76
C ALA A 504 6.29 -6.09 -25.09
N ALA A 505 6.23 -6.79 -26.22
CA ALA A 505 5.07 -7.57 -26.64
C ALA A 505 5.44 -9.02 -26.93
N TRP A 506 4.59 -9.95 -26.49
CA TRP A 506 4.61 -11.36 -26.82
C TRP A 506 3.41 -11.66 -27.70
N GLU A 507 3.66 -12.04 -28.94
CA GLU A 507 2.64 -12.31 -29.95
C GLU A 507 2.63 -13.81 -30.27
N GLY A 508 1.46 -14.44 -30.30
CA GLY A 508 1.35 -15.88 -30.44
C GLY A 508 -0.05 -16.39 -30.76
N ASP A 509 -0.18 -17.71 -30.91
CA ASP A 509 -1.45 -18.41 -31.16
C ASP A 509 -1.90 -19.26 -29.96
N GLY A 510 -1.31 -19.00 -28.79
CA GLY A 510 -1.47 -19.78 -27.57
C GLY A 510 -0.60 -21.05 -27.50
N THR A 511 0.11 -21.42 -28.57
CA THR A 511 1.04 -22.56 -28.58
C THR A 511 2.47 -22.18 -28.92
N ALA A 512 2.65 -21.20 -29.81
CA ALA A 512 3.94 -20.61 -30.13
C ALA A 512 3.90 -19.10 -29.86
N TRP A 513 5.02 -18.57 -29.40
CA TRP A 513 5.15 -17.18 -28.97
C TRP A 513 6.42 -16.56 -29.53
N THR A 514 6.35 -15.29 -29.89
CA THR A 514 7.52 -14.46 -30.23
C THR A 514 7.49 -13.19 -29.41
N ALA A 515 8.59 -12.91 -28.72
CA ALA A 515 8.77 -11.68 -27.96
C ALA A 515 9.51 -10.63 -28.79
N ARG A 516 9.13 -9.37 -28.67
CA ARG A 516 9.85 -8.22 -29.23
C ARG A 516 9.68 -6.98 -28.37
N MET A 517 10.68 -6.10 -28.43
CA MET A 517 10.55 -4.76 -27.87
C MET A 517 9.68 -3.90 -28.81
N LEU A 518 8.83 -3.06 -28.25
CA LEU A 518 8.06 -2.08 -29.00
C LEU A 518 8.90 -0.82 -29.20
N ASP A 519 8.88 -0.27 -30.41
CA ASP A 519 9.49 1.01 -30.73
C ASP A 519 8.44 2.12 -30.53
N LEU A 520 8.15 2.41 -29.26
CA LEU A 520 7.16 3.42 -28.90
C LEU A 520 7.81 4.81 -28.88
N PRO A 521 7.29 5.78 -29.68
CA PRO A 521 7.83 7.13 -29.65
C PRO A 521 7.56 7.78 -28.29
N GLY A 522 8.56 8.46 -27.73
CA GLY A 522 8.47 9.16 -26.46
C GLY A 522 8.79 10.66 -26.56
N PRO A 523 8.81 11.38 -25.43
CA PRO A 523 9.21 12.78 -25.38
C PRO A 523 10.61 13.00 -25.95
N ASP A 524 10.83 14.17 -26.57
CA ASP A 524 12.13 14.60 -27.11
C ASP A 524 12.78 13.60 -28.08
N ASP A 525 11.95 12.90 -28.87
CA ASP A 525 12.35 11.86 -29.83
C ASP A 525 13.15 10.68 -29.20
N LEU A 526 12.98 10.47 -27.89
CA LEU A 526 13.56 9.32 -27.17
C LEU A 526 12.58 8.13 -27.11
N PRO A 527 13.07 6.90 -26.93
CA PRO A 527 12.22 5.75 -26.65
C PRO A 527 11.35 5.99 -25.41
N PHE A 528 10.08 5.63 -25.48
CA PHE A 528 9.16 5.80 -24.38
C PHE A 528 9.43 4.80 -23.25
N LEU A 529 9.64 5.31 -22.03
CA LEU A 529 9.73 4.52 -20.81
C LEU A 529 8.49 4.75 -19.94
N PRO A 530 7.65 3.73 -19.72
CA PRO A 530 6.46 3.89 -18.90
C PRO A 530 6.84 4.04 -17.42
N ALA A 531 6.21 4.99 -16.73
CA ALA A 531 6.35 5.14 -15.28
C ALA A 531 5.28 4.36 -14.49
N THR A 532 4.43 3.58 -15.17
CA THR A 532 3.43 2.71 -14.56
C THR A 532 3.25 1.42 -15.37
N ALA A 533 2.53 0.44 -14.81
CA ALA A 533 2.06 -0.70 -15.61
C ALA A 533 1.28 -0.23 -16.86
N VAL A 534 1.48 -0.91 -17.99
CA VAL A 534 0.81 -0.59 -19.25
C VAL A 534 -0.57 -1.22 -19.29
N THR A 535 -1.56 -0.44 -19.71
CA THR A 535 -2.87 -0.98 -20.10
C THR A 535 -3.03 -0.92 -21.61
N ALA A 536 -3.88 -1.80 -22.14
CA ALA A 536 -4.08 -1.93 -23.57
C ALA A 536 -5.52 -2.26 -23.89
N VAL A 537 -5.99 -1.75 -25.02
CA VAL A 537 -7.26 -2.15 -25.63
C VAL A 537 -7.08 -2.28 -27.14
N GLN A 538 -7.74 -3.27 -27.73
CA GLN A 538 -7.78 -3.41 -29.18
C GLN A 538 -8.99 -2.67 -29.74
N VAL A 539 -8.79 -1.94 -30.84
CA VAL A 539 -9.86 -1.22 -31.53
C VAL A 539 -10.41 -2.04 -32.71
N PRO A 540 -11.61 -1.75 -33.24
CA PRO A 540 -12.27 -2.59 -34.25
C PRO A 540 -11.48 -2.82 -35.54
N ASP A 541 -10.58 -1.91 -35.92
CA ASP A 541 -9.74 -2.06 -37.12
C ASP A 541 -8.48 -2.93 -36.90
N GLY A 542 -8.32 -3.49 -35.69
CA GLY A 542 -7.22 -4.36 -35.29
C GLY A 542 -5.95 -3.63 -34.86
N ARG A 543 -5.96 -2.29 -34.78
CA ARG A 543 -4.93 -1.52 -34.06
C ARG A 543 -5.12 -1.65 -32.54
N THR A 544 -4.13 -1.20 -31.80
CA THR A 544 -4.10 -1.23 -30.34
C THR A 544 -3.85 0.18 -29.81
N VAL A 545 -4.56 0.55 -28.75
CA VAL A 545 -4.25 1.71 -27.92
C VAL A 545 -3.56 1.20 -26.65
N LEU A 546 -2.39 1.76 -26.34
CA LEU A 546 -1.67 1.53 -25.09
C LEU A 546 -1.73 2.79 -24.24
N ALA A 547 -1.80 2.63 -22.92
CA ALA A 547 -1.70 3.75 -21.99
C ALA A 547 -0.80 3.45 -20.80
N SER A 548 -0.09 4.49 -20.36
CA SER A 548 0.69 4.51 -19.12
C SER A 548 1.01 5.95 -18.73
N ARG A 549 1.56 6.13 -17.53
CA ARG A 549 2.09 7.42 -17.05
C ARG A 549 3.43 7.77 -17.69
N VAL A 550 3.61 9.04 -17.99
CA VAL A 550 4.86 9.65 -18.44
C VAL A 550 5.76 9.91 -17.23
N ALA A 551 7.04 9.54 -17.34
CA ALA A 551 8.01 9.76 -16.28
C ALA A 551 8.20 11.25 -15.95
N GLY A 552 8.30 11.56 -14.65
CA GLY A 552 8.61 12.89 -14.10
C GLY A 552 7.48 13.91 -14.11
N CYS A 553 6.36 13.67 -14.82
CA CYS A 553 5.18 14.55 -14.79
C CYS A 553 3.86 13.83 -14.48
N SER A 554 3.81 12.50 -14.60
CA SER A 554 2.60 11.69 -14.41
C SER A 554 1.45 12.00 -15.38
N ASP A 555 1.72 12.71 -16.46
CA ASP A 555 0.77 12.85 -17.57
C ASP A 555 0.46 11.48 -18.18
N VAL A 556 -0.62 11.40 -18.96
CA VAL A 556 -0.99 10.16 -19.64
C VAL A 556 -0.36 10.12 -21.03
N ALA A 557 0.39 9.06 -21.31
CA ALA A 557 0.79 8.72 -22.68
C ALA A 557 -0.22 7.76 -23.28
N LEU A 558 -0.68 8.05 -24.49
CA LEU A 558 -1.47 7.15 -25.32
C LEU A 558 -0.66 6.83 -26.57
N HIS A 559 -0.39 5.54 -26.82
CA HIS A 559 0.22 5.07 -28.06
C HIS A 559 -0.81 4.34 -28.90
N PHE A 560 -0.86 4.65 -30.19
CA PHE A 560 -1.82 4.04 -31.11
C PHE A 560 -1.11 3.44 -32.31
N GLY A 561 -1.37 2.17 -32.59
CA GLY A 561 -0.60 1.49 -33.62
C GLY A 561 -0.86 0.02 -33.77
N ARG A 562 -0.09 -0.60 -34.66
CA ARG A 562 -0.09 -2.04 -34.89
C ARG A 562 1.30 -2.48 -35.32
N ARG A 563 1.78 -3.59 -34.76
CA ARG A 563 3.10 -4.17 -35.06
C ARG A 563 4.23 -3.16 -34.81
N GLU A 564 4.85 -2.67 -35.88
CA GLU A 564 6.02 -1.77 -35.86
C GLU A 564 5.64 -0.30 -36.07
N THR A 565 4.38 0.01 -36.39
CA THR A 565 3.94 1.38 -36.68
C THR A 565 3.14 1.93 -35.51
N TRP A 566 3.73 2.91 -34.82
CA TRP A 566 3.14 3.57 -33.65
C TRP A 566 3.16 5.08 -33.78
N THR A 567 2.10 5.70 -33.28
CA THR A 567 2.04 7.12 -32.91
C THR A 567 1.94 7.20 -31.39
N GLY A 568 2.28 8.35 -30.83
CA GLY A 568 2.09 8.63 -29.42
C GLY A 568 1.60 10.05 -29.18
N VAL A 569 0.81 10.23 -28.13
CA VAL A 569 0.42 11.54 -27.64
C VAL A 569 0.56 11.58 -26.12
N ARG A 570 1.04 12.71 -25.60
CA ARG A 570 0.94 13.06 -24.19
C ARG A 570 -0.31 13.90 -23.96
N VAL A 571 -1.14 13.49 -23.00
CA VAL A 571 -2.28 14.26 -22.51
C VAL A 571 -1.95 14.79 -21.11
N PRO A 572 -1.81 16.11 -20.93
CA PRO A 572 -1.51 16.70 -19.63
C PRO A 572 -2.60 16.40 -18.60
N LEU A 573 -2.23 15.98 -17.40
CA LEU A 573 -3.15 15.69 -16.28
C LEU A 573 -2.70 16.25 -14.93
N GLU A 574 -1.41 16.61 -14.80
CA GLU A 574 -0.86 17.27 -13.61
C GLU A 574 -0.80 16.38 -12.35
N GLY A 575 -0.46 15.10 -12.50
CA GLY A 575 -0.21 14.19 -11.38
C GLY A 575 -1.01 12.88 -11.42
N GLY A 576 -0.97 12.16 -10.31
CA GLY A 576 -1.62 10.85 -10.14
C GLY A 576 -0.62 9.70 -10.19
N VAL A 577 -0.92 8.63 -9.45
CA VAL A 577 -0.01 7.48 -9.29
C VAL A 577 -0.53 6.19 -9.90
N LEU A 578 -1.82 6.14 -10.25
CA LEU A 578 -2.47 4.94 -10.74
C LEU A 578 -2.33 4.83 -12.26
N PRO A 579 -2.10 3.63 -12.81
CA PRO A 579 -2.09 3.41 -14.25
C PRO A 579 -3.46 3.75 -14.85
N PRO A 580 -3.53 4.29 -16.09
CA PRO A 580 -4.81 4.55 -16.75
C PRO A 580 -5.59 3.27 -17.06
N SER A 581 -6.91 3.32 -16.94
CA SER A 581 -7.81 2.33 -17.54
C SER A 581 -8.25 2.80 -18.93
N LEU A 582 -8.50 1.85 -19.83
CA LEU A 582 -8.94 2.10 -21.20
C LEU A 582 -10.16 1.26 -21.52
N VAL A 583 -11.18 1.86 -22.14
CA VAL A 583 -12.29 1.13 -22.76
C VAL A 583 -12.68 1.74 -24.09
N ILE A 584 -13.00 0.87 -25.05
CA ILE A 584 -13.51 1.26 -26.36
C ILE A 584 -15.02 1.05 -26.39
N GLY A 585 -15.74 2.09 -26.74
CA GLY A 585 -17.19 2.13 -26.90
C GLY A 585 -17.62 2.03 -28.35
N PRO A 586 -18.92 2.24 -28.61
CA PRO A 586 -19.48 2.32 -29.96
C PRO A 586 -18.76 3.37 -30.81
N GLU A 587 -18.71 3.13 -32.12
CA GLU A 587 -18.16 4.06 -33.13
C GLU A 587 -16.68 4.44 -32.95
N GLY A 588 -15.97 3.81 -32.00
CA GLY A 588 -14.56 4.09 -31.72
C GLY A 588 -14.33 5.08 -30.58
N ALA A 589 -15.35 5.46 -29.83
CA ALA A 589 -15.19 6.29 -28.64
C ALA A 589 -14.22 5.62 -27.65
N LEU A 590 -13.17 6.32 -27.24
CA LEU A 590 -12.18 5.87 -26.27
C LEU A 590 -12.40 6.63 -24.95
N ALA A 591 -12.68 5.90 -23.88
CA ALA A 591 -12.64 6.45 -22.53
C ALA A 591 -11.32 6.08 -21.84
N VAL A 592 -10.69 7.08 -21.22
CA VAL A 592 -9.49 6.94 -20.40
C VAL A 592 -9.82 7.41 -18.99
N ALA A 593 -9.60 6.58 -17.97
CA ALA A 593 -9.86 6.97 -16.58
C ALA A 593 -8.70 6.60 -15.63
N CYS A 594 -8.31 7.52 -14.75
CA CYS A 594 -7.20 7.37 -13.80
C CYS A 594 -7.36 8.35 -12.62
N ASP A 595 -6.36 8.49 -11.73
CA ASP A 595 -6.31 9.58 -10.73
C ASP A 595 -5.52 10.80 -11.24
N ASP A 596 -5.77 11.99 -10.68
CA ASP A 596 -4.89 13.15 -10.87
C ASP A 596 -4.03 13.44 -9.62
N GLY A 597 -3.28 14.55 -9.63
CA GLY A 597 -2.41 14.94 -8.51
C GLY A 597 -3.17 15.20 -7.19
N THR A 598 -4.46 15.52 -7.26
CA THR A 598 -5.31 15.68 -6.06
C THR A 598 -5.78 14.32 -5.52
N GLY A 599 -5.64 13.25 -6.29
CA GLY A 599 -6.22 11.93 -5.98
C GLY A 599 -7.63 11.73 -6.51
N ALA A 600 -8.21 12.73 -7.17
CA ALA A 600 -9.53 12.64 -7.76
C ALA A 600 -9.52 11.76 -9.01
N PRO A 601 -10.63 11.04 -9.32
CA PRO A 601 -10.73 10.34 -10.58
C PRO A 601 -10.81 11.36 -11.72
N ALA A 602 -9.95 11.21 -12.71
CA ALA A 602 -9.94 12.00 -13.93
C ALA A 602 -10.35 11.13 -15.11
N VAL A 603 -11.32 11.62 -15.90
CA VAL A 603 -11.87 10.92 -17.07
C VAL A 603 -11.76 11.79 -18.31
N LEU A 604 -11.30 11.17 -19.39
CA LEU A 604 -11.16 11.77 -20.71
C LEU A 604 -11.86 10.93 -21.75
N MET A 605 -12.62 11.58 -22.62
CA MET A 605 -13.25 10.99 -23.81
C MET A 605 -12.53 11.47 -25.06
N LEU A 606 -12.15 10.54 -25.93
CA LEU A 606 -11.47 10.80 -27.21
C LEU A 606 -12.12 10.00 -28.34
N GLU A 607 -11.89 10.44 -29.56
CA GLU A 607 -12.14 9.64 -30.75
C GLU A 607 -10.81 9.07 -31.29
N LEU A 608 -10.81 7.88 -31.90
CA LEU A 608 -9.57 7.30 -32.45
C LEU A 608 -8.79 8.22 -33.40
N PRO A 609 -9.43 9.05 -34.25
CA PRO A 609 -8.71 10.03 -35.08
C PRO A 609 -7.90 11.06 -34.28
N ASP A 610 -8.23 11.34 -33.01
CA ASP A 610 -7.43 12.22 -32.15
C ASP A 610 -6.02 11.65 -31.89
N LEU A 611 -5.83 10.34 -32.03
CA LEU A 611 -4.56 9.64 -31.82
C LEU A 611 -3.75 9.46 -33.12
N GLU A 612 -4.34 9.81 -34.27
CA GLU A 612 -3.67 9.66 -35.56
C GLU A 612 -2.62 10.76 -35.78
N ALA A 613 -1.41 10.34 -36.09
CA ALA A 613 -0.28 11.20 -36.44
C ALA A 613 0.65 10.49 -37.43
N GLY A 614 1.68 11.18 -37.91
CA GLY A 614 2.75 10.54 -38.68
C GLY A 614 3.48 9.46 -37.84
N PRO A 615 3.88 8.31 -38.42
CA PRO A 615 4.62 7.28 -37.70
C PRO A 615 5.82 7.82 -36.93
N GLY A 616 6.02 7.31 -35.72
CA GLY A 616 7.14 7.72 -34.85
C GLY A 616 6.99 9.10 -34.22
N ARG A 617 5.85 9.80 -34.41
CA ARG A 617 5.61 11.06 -33.71
C ARG A 617 5.09 10.83 -32.30
N PHE A 618 5.64 11.61 -31.37
CA PHE A 618 5.09 11.84 -30.05
C PHE A 618 4.59 13.29 -29.92
N GLY A 619 3.27 13.48 -29.91
CA GLY A 619 2.63 14.79 -29.88
C GLY A 619 2.14 15.22 -28.49
N LEU A 620 1.71 16.48 -28.38
CA LEU A 620 0.93 16.97 -27.26
C LEU A 620 -0.54 17.02 -27.67
N LEU A 621 -1.41 16.36 -26.91
CA LEU A 621 -2.86 16.44 -27.08
C LEU A 621 -3.46 17.19 -25.90
N SER A 622 -3.81 18.46 -26.12
CA SER A 622 -4.49 19.27 -25.11
C SER A 622 -6.00 19.02 -25.18
N ARG A 623 -6.50 18.27 -24.20
CA ARG A 623 -7.92 17.96 -24.00
C ARG A 623 -8.27 18.13 -22.53
N PRO A 624 -9.46 18.68 -22.21
CA PRO A 624 -9.88 18.81 -20.82
C PRO A 624 -10.20 17.44 -20.24
N TRP A 625 -9.80 17.24 -18.98
CA TRP A 625 -10.25 16.12 -18.16
C TRP A 625 -11.46 16.54 -17.33
N THR A 626 -12.46 15.68 -17.25
CA THR A 626 -13.44 15.77 -16.17
C THR A 626 -12.79 15.23 -14.91
N ARG A 627 -12.85 15.99 -13.81
CA ARG A 627 -12.34 15.59 -12.50
C ARG A 627 -13.49 15.32 -11.54
N GLY A 628 -13.39 14.21 -10.81
CA GLY A 628 -14.33 13.83 -9.78
C GLY A 628 -14.21 14.66 -8.50
N ASP A 629 -15.16 14.44 -7.60
CA ASP A 629 -15.28 15.09 -6.29
C ASP A 629 -14.98 14.16 -5.10
N ILE A 630 -14.38 13.01 -5.38
CA ILE A 630 -13.94 12.00 -4.41
C ILE A 630 -12.44 11.73 -4.59
N THR A 631 -11.77 11.20 -3.56
CA THR A 631 -10.40 10.67 -3.71
C THR A 631 -10.42 9.16 -3.85
N VAL A 632 -9.79 8.64 -4.91
CA VAL A 632 -9.80 7.20 -5.22
C VAL A 632 -8.61 6.50 -4.60
N VAL A 633 -8.79 5.30 -4.04
CA VAL A 633 -7.70 4.44 -3.53
C VAL A 633 -7.22 3.40 -4.52
N LYS A 634 -8.07 3.02 -5.49
CA LYS A 634 -7.79 2.06 -6.57
C LYS A 634 -7.94 2.69 -7.94
N ARG A 635 -7.38 2.04 -8.98
CA ARG A 635 -7.58 2.47 -10.37
C ARG A 635 -9.07 2.50 -10.69
N PRO A 636 -9.63 3.64 -11.17
CA PRO A 636 -11.00 3.68 -11.65
C PRO A 636 -11.23 2.65 -12.76
N ALA A 637 -12.37 1.98 -12.71
CA ALA A 637 -12.84 1.08 -13.76
C ALA A 637 -13.87 1.79 -14.63
N ALA A 638 -13.93 1.41 -15.90
CA ALA A 638 -14.84 1.94 -16.89
C ALA A 638 -15.42 0.81 -17.73
N ALA A 639 -16.63 0.98 -18.25
CA ALA A 639 -17.22 0.11 -19.27
C ALA A 639 -18.32 0.82 -20.04
N PHE A 640 -18.44 0.52 -21.34
CA PHE A 640 -19.60 0.92 -22.13
C PHE A 640 -20.69 -0.15 -22.07
N GLY A 641 -21.93 0.27 -21.83
CA GLY A 641 -23.10 -0.60 -21.97
C GLY A 641 -23.47 -0.88 -23.41
N SER A 642 -24.39 -1.85 -23.58
CA SER A 642 -25.04 -2.12 -24.86
C SER A 642 -25.91 -0.94 -25.35
N ASP A 643 -26.27 -0.04 -24.45
CA ASP A 643 -26.90 1.26 -24.72
C ASP A 643 -25.91 2.34 -25.20
N GLY A 644 -24.61 2.05 -25.19
CA GLY A 644 -23.54 2.98 -25.50
C GLY A 644 -23.21 3.97 -24.39
N ALA A 645 -23.87 3.88 -23.23
CA ALA A 645 -23.57 4.73 -22.09
C ALA A 645 -22.28 4.26 -21.40
N LEU A 646 -21.41 5.19 -21.06
CA LEU A 646 -20.20 4.93 -20.27
C LEU A 646 -20.59 4.88 -18.80
N ARG A 647 -20.14 3.83 -18.12
CA ARG A 647 -20.28 3.63 -16.68
C ARG A 647 -18.89 3.56 -16.05
N LEU A 648 -18.75 4.21 -14.91
CA LEU A 648 -17.51 4.39 -14.19
C LEU A 648 -17.68 3.90 -12.75
N TRP A 649 -16.62 3.31 -12.20
CA TRP A 649 -16.56 2.89 -10.81
C TRP A 649 -15.20 3.19 -10.21
N ALA A 650 -15.18 3.56 -8.93
CA ALA A 650 -13.94 3.75 -8.19
C ALA A 650 -14.14 3.36 -6.73
N VAL A 651 -13.11 2.78 -6.11
CA VAL A 651 -13.05 2.62 -4.65
C VAL A 651 -12.50 3.93 -4.09
N ALA A 652 -13.25 4.60 -3.21
CA ALA A 652 -12.88 5.89 -2.65
C ALA A 652 -12.11 5.77 -1.33
N SER A 653 -11.68 6.89 -0.76
CA SER A 653 -10.96 6.98 0.52
C SER A 653 -11.76 6.41 1.71
N ASP A 654 -13.09 6.40 1.62
CA ASP A 654 -13.97 5.74 2.59
C ASP A 654 -14.05 4.20 2.44
N GLY A 655 -13.31 3.63 1.48
CA GLY A 655 -13.31 2.20 1.14
C GLY A 655 -14.59 1.71 0.44
N GLU A 656 -15.54 2.60 0.17
CA GLU A 656 -16.77 2.24 -0.55
C GLU A 656 -16.59 2.35 -2.06
N LEU A 657 -17.46 1.66 -2.78
CA LEU A 657 -17.55 1.78 -4.23
C LEU A 657 -18.42 3.00 -4.57
N TRP A 658 -17.90 3.86 -5.43
CA TRP A 658 -18.59 5.00 -6.00
C TRP A 658 -18.75 4.80 -7.50
N THR A 659 -19.81 5.36 -8.06
CA THR A 659 -20.13 5.27 -9.49
C THR A 659 -20.48 6.63 -10.07
N ALA A 660 -20.22 6.73 -11.36
CA ALA A 660 -20.57 7.85 -12.22
C ALA A 660 -20.92 7.29 -13.61
N GLY A 661 -21.64 8.05 -14.42
CA GLY A 661 -22.01 7.59 -15.76
C GLY A 661 -22.39 8.73 -16.68
N VAL A 662 -22.31 8.46 -17.98
CA VAL A 662 -22.65 9.41 -19.02
C VAL A 662 -23.34 8.69 -20.18
N GLU A 663 -24.45 9.29 -20.63
CA GLU A 663 -25.19 8.85 -21.81
C GLU A 663 -24.35 9.06 -23.09
N PRO A 664 -24.63 8.31 -24.18
CA PRO A 664 -23.89 8.44 -25.44
C PRO A 664 -23.72 9.90 -25.91
N GLY A 665 -22.48 10.31 -26.18
CA GLY A 665 -22.14 11.65 -26.66
C GLY A 665 -22.12 12.75 -25.60
N GLY A 666 -22.37 12.43 -24.33
CA GLY A 666 -22.20 13.37 -23.21
C GLY A 666 -20.76 13.48 -22.71
N GLU A 667 -20.51 14.49 -21.88
CA GLU A 667 -19.25 14.62 -21.14
C GLU A 667 -19.33 13.84 -19.81
N PRO A 668 -18.24 13.17 -19.37
CA PRO A 668 -18.22 12.50 -18.07
C PRO A 668 -18.58 13.49 -16.94
N PRO A 669 -19.35 13.07 -15.91
CA PRO A 669 -19.76 13.94 -14.83
C PRO A 669 -18.64 14.12 -13.79
N ALA A 670 -18.59 15.30 -13.16
CA ALA A 670 -17.73 15.54 -12.01
C ALA A 670 -18.27 14.94 -10.71
N GLY A 671 -19.60 14.83 -10.58
CA GLY A 671 -20.23 14.29 -9.37
C GLY A 671 -20.25 12.77 -9.38
N TRP A 672 -19.73 12.16 -8.32
CA TRP A 672 -19.83 10.74 -8.05
C TRP A 672 -20.87 10.46 -6.97
N THR A 673 -21.50 9.29 -7.05
CA THR A 673 -22.42 8.83 -6.00
C THR A 673 -21.99 7.47 -5.49
N GLN A 674 -22.11 7.23 -4.19
CA GLN A 674 -21.89 5.91 -3.62
C GLN A 674 -22.83 4.91 -4.32
N ALA A 675 -22.27 3.77 -4.75
CA ALA A 675 -22.92 2.79 -5.61
C ALA A 675 -23.93 1.91 -4.87
#